data_AF-A0A951A8V8-F1
#
_entry.id   AF-A0A951A8V8-F1
#
_cell.length_a   1.000
_cell.length_b   1.000
_cell.length_c   1.000
_cell.angle_alpha   90.00
_cell.angle_beta   90.00
_cell.angle_gamma   90.00
#
_symmetry.space_group_name_H-M   'P 1'
#
loop_
_entity.id
_entity.type
_entity.pdbx_description
1 polymer ?
#
loop_
_entity_poly.entity_id
_entity_poly.type
_entity_poly.pdbx_seq_one_letter_code
_entity_poly.pdbx_strand_id
1 'polypeptide(L)'
;MLLAEANQWPEDVLDYFGDGDECHMAFHFPLMPRIYMALATEDRHPITDIMRQTPAIPDSCQWAVFLRNHDELTLEMVTDRERDYLWDYYAADRRARINLGIRRRLAPLMENDRRKIELLKGLLLSMPGTPVLYYGDELGMGDNVYLGDRDGVRTPMQWSPDRNGGFSRADPAMLYLPPIMDPVYGFEAVNVEAQSRSPSSLLNWTKRLIAARRSRRALGRGTLRFLYPANRKVIAYLREWQDETILCIANLSRSAQAVALDLAEFRGRNVVEVLGRSAFPPIGEQPYLLTLQPHSFFWFELPPSEAEIGDPAQSSRPEFITLVMPQGWRDLFDRHNLPQLERDVIPGFLPRQRWFAAKDRRLEAAWVLAHGELAAPQAAGDGSEAKTFLVAVVQAQLTNDEPQLYLLPLAAVWGAAESEVRQQLLPATLAELRQSRREGALVEAVARDRFGLALFAAIEQEASLPLHNGGAVGELRFRATPLFAETPKPERLVARRLEAEQSNSSVLYEDYALLKLYRRLQPGLHPEVEMSRFLVERAGFANTPPPLATVELTLPGDADNLTCAAGVLFGFVRNQGDGWTLAQDYLTRYLDDALNEAAPGANPPESAAEMPDPDNFFLALARQLGLRTAQMHRALAERAGDDPAFRPERIRREDLAEWRHAVEENAEAMLARLERGQGGLHEGARSLADTLIAAGPQLFRAIRSLMPEEIVAVKTRYHGDLHLAQVIAVQNDFYFIDFEGEPARPLAMRRRKSSPLRDVAGMIRSFDYAATAAVRQLGETRPAAVPRMTMLAEAWRQRAIDGFRAAYRREMRGCPSYPASKLHAKALVDFFTLEKAIYEVSYELANRPAWVAIPINGILRVVEKATGTKTTRDEHAAPP
;
A
#
# COMPACT_ATOMS: atom_id res chain seq x y z
N MET A 1 23.40 30.27 -35.84
CA MET A 1 23.18 28.83 -36.07
C MET A 1 23.34 28.57 -37.55
N LEU A 2 24.31 27.73 -37.91
CA LEU A 2 24.52 27.25 -39.28
C LEU A 2 24.10 25.78 -39.35
N LEU A 3 23.40 25.39 -40.42
CA LEU A 3 22.88 24.05 -40.64
C LEU A 3 23.47 23.50 -41.95
N ALA A 4 24.14 22.36 -41.87
CA ALA A 4 24.67 21.63 -43.02
C ALA A 4 23.62 20.66 -43.60
N GLU A 5 23.34 20.78 -44.89
CA GLU A 5 22.60 19.80 -45.69
C GLU A 5 23.58 18.96 -46.52
N ALA A 6 24.45 18.22 -45.83
CA ALA A 6 25.43 17.34 -46.44
C ALA A 6 24.86 15.90 -46.52
N ASN A 7 24.51 15.44 -47.72
CA ASN A 7 24.03 14.07 -47.94
C ASN A 7 25.22 13.09 -48.06
N GLN A 8 25.83 12.77 -46.92
CA GLN A 8 27.03 11.94 -46.83
C GLN A 8 26.89 10.87 -45.73
N TRP A 9 27.83 9.93 -45.68
CA TRP A 9 27.90 8.93 -44.62
C TRP A 9 28.24 9.58 -43.27
N PRO A 10 27.83 8.98 -42.12
CA PRO A 10 27.94 9.64 -40.82
C PRO A 10 29.37 10.11 -40.47
N GLU A 11 30.39 9.35 -40.86
CA GLU A 11 31.80 9.67 -40.67
C GLU A 11 32.28 10.88 -41.47
N ASP A 12 31.74 11.10 -42.67
CA ASP A 12 32.13 12.20 -43.56
C ASP A 12 31.45 13.52 -43.15
N VAL A 13 30.30 13.45 -42.47
CA VAL A 13 29.57 14.63 -42.00
C VAL A 13 30.28 15.31 -40.81
N LEU A 14 31.20 14.62 -40.13
CA LEU A 14 31.94 15.17 -39.00
C LEU A 14 32.73 16.44 -39.35
N ASP A 15 33.31 16.49 -40.54
CA ASP A 15 34.14 17.62 -40.98
C ASP A 15 33.35 18.93 -40.97
N TYR A 16 32.03 18.89 -41.22
CA TYR A 16 31.17 20.08 -41.19
C TYR A 16 30.94 20.65 -39.78
N PHE A 17 31.18 19.86 -38.73
CA PHE A 17 31.08 20.33 -37.35
C PHE A 17 32.39 20.98 -36.87
N GLY A 18 33.54 20.66 -37.49
CA GLY A 18 34.86 21.03 -36.99
C GLY A 18 35.07 20.60 -35.53
N ASP A 19 35.72 21.44 -34.74
CA ASP A 19 35.84 21.28 -33.27
C ASP A 19 34.62 21.90 -32.54
N GLY A 20 33.51 22.10 -33.24
CA GLY A 20 32.31 22.80 -32.78
C GLY A 20 32.28 24.29 -33.17
N ASP A 21 33.12 24.69 -34.12
CA ASP A 21 33.33 26.06 -34.59
C ASP A 21 32.88 26.32 -36.04
N GLU A 22 32.36 25.31 -36.75
CA GLU A 22 31.77 25.45 -38.09
C GLU A 22 30.22 25.41 -38.07
N CYS A 23 29.61 24.32 -38.56
CA CYS A 23 28.16 24.15 -38.52
C CYS A 23 27.69 23.73 -37.12
N HIS A 24 26.56 24.29 -36.69
CA HIS A 24 25.98 23.96 -35.38
C HIS A 24 25.08 22.72 -35.46
N MET A 25 24.57 22.44 -36.67
CA MET A 25 23.70 21.30 -36.92
C MET A 25 23.99 20.70 -38.29
N ALA A 26 23.76 19.40 -38.45
CA ALA A 26 23.78 18.73 -39.74
C ALA A 26 22.62 17.73 -39.85
N PHE A 27 22.07 17.56 -41.06
CA PHE A 27 21.03 16.57 -41.32
C PHE A 27 21.55 15.14 -41.20
N HIS A 28 20.83 14.30 -40.45
CA HIS A 28 21.14 12.87 -40.32
C HIS A 28 20.54 12.07 -41.48
N PHE A 29 21.09 12.26 -42.68
CA PHE A 29 20.65 11.59 -43.91
C PHE A 29 20.69 10.05 -43.82
N PRO A 30 21.69 9.41 -43.19
CA PRO A 30 21.75 7.96 -43.11
C PRO A 30 20.68 7.32 -42.19
N LEU A 31 20.24 7.99 -41.12
CA LEU A 31 19.20 7.46 -40.23
C LEU A 31 17.82 7.41 -40.91
N MET A 32 17.50 8.44 -41.68
CA MET A 32 16.19 8.60 -42.31
C MET A 32 15.74 7.35 -43.11
N PRO A 33 16.48 6.83 -44.10
CA PRO A 33 16.02 5.67 -44.88
C PRO A 33 16.04 4.38 -44.06
N ARG A 34 16.82 4.31 -42.97
CA ARG A 34 16.86 3.17 -42.06
C ARG A 34 15.62 3.05 -41.20
N ILE A 35 14.97 4.17 -40.88
CA ILE A 35 13.66 4.18 -40.23
C ILE A 35 12.61 3.51 -41.13
N TYR A 36 12.61 3.84 -42.43
CA TYR A 36 11.70 3.23 -43.42
C TYR A 36 12.03 1.75 -43.65
N MET A 37 13.30 1.42 -43.78
CA MET A 37 13.74 0.03 -43.91
C MET A 37 13.29 -0.82 -42.71
N ALA A 38 13.47 -0.32 -41.49
CA ALA A 38 13.08 -1.01 -40.27
C ALA A 38 11.56 -1.27 -40.18
N LEU A 39 10.74 -0.31 -40.63
CA LEU A 39 9.30 -0.49 -40.74
C LEU A 39 8.91 -1.53 -41.80
N ALA A 40 9.49 -1.45 -43.00
CA ALA A 40 9.17 -2.35 -44.11
C ALA A 40 9.60 -3.81 -43.84
N THR A 41 10.75 -3.97 -43.19
CA THR A 41 11.30 -5.30 -42.80
C THR A 41 10.78 -5.83 -41.47
N GLU A 42 10.04 -5.02 -40.72
CA GLU A 42 9.63 -5.28 -39.33
C GLU A 42 10.81 -5.66 -38.40
N ASP A 43 12.01 -5.11 -38.63
CA ASP A 43 13.22 -5.40 -37.83
C ASP A 43 13.87 -4.09 -37.37
N ARG A 44 14.22 -3.99 -36.08
CA ARG A 44 14.92 -2.83 -35.51
C ARG A 44 16.36 -2.66 -35.99
N HIS A 45 16.96 -3.71 -36.55
CA HIS A 45 18.38 -3.76 -36.88
C HIS A 45 18.87 -2.56 -37.70
N PRO A 46 18.22 -2.15 -38.82
CA PRO A 46 18.69 -1.03 -39.64
C PRO A 46 18.88 0.26 -38.85
N ILE A 47 17.98 0.56 -37.90
CA ILE A 47 18.09 1.75 -37.03
C ILE A 47 19.23 1.58 -36.03
N THR A 48 19.27 0.44 -35.32
CA THR A 48 20.30 0.23 -34.28
C THR A 48 21.72 0.12 -34.82
N ASP A 49 21.86 -0.28 -36.08
CA ASP A 49 23.15 -0.42 -36.76
C ASP A 49 23.69 0.95 -37.19
N ILE A 50 22.88 1.75 -37.90
CA ILE A 50 23.33 3.08 -38.33
C ILE A 50 23.59 4.03 -37.16
N MET A 51 22.80 3.92 -36.08
CA MET A 51 23.00 4.72 -34.88
C MET A 51 24.29 4.34 -34.14
N ARG A 52 24.78 3.10 -34.30
CA ARG A 52 26.07 2.67 -33.75
C ARG A 52 27.26 3.17 -34.57
N GLN A 53 27.07 3.31 -35.87
CA GLN A 53 28.07 3.86 -36.79
C GLN A 53 28.11 5.40 -36.75
N THR A 54 27.05 6.04 -36.24
CA THR A 54 26.98 7.49 -36.12
C THR A 54 28.02 7.97 -35.09
N PRO A 55 28.99 8.80 -35.50
CA PRO A 55 30.04 9.27 -34.61
C PRO A 55 29.53 10.30 -33.59
N ALA A 56 30.31 10.46 -32.51
CA ALA A 56 30.09 11.54 -31.55
C ALA A 56 30.38 12.91 -32.20
N ILE A 57 29.60 13.92 -31.81
CA ILE A 57 29.73 15.30 -32.29
C ILE A 57 30.07 16.23 -31.11
N PRO A 58 30.63 17.43 -31.36
CA PRO A 58 30.91 18.41 -30.30
C PRO A 58 29.66 18.76 -29.46
N ASP A 59 29.84 19.04 -28.17
CA ASP A 59 28.74 19.31 -27.22
C ASP A 59 27.86 20.52 -27.58
N SER A 60 28.41 21.47 -28.35
CA SER A 60 27.70 22.65 -28.88
C SER A 60 26.84 22.34 -30.11
N CYS A 61 26.97 21.15 -30.70
CA CYS A 61 26.38 20.77 -31.98
C CYS A 61 25.25 19.74 -31.83
N GLN A 62 24.38 19.62 -32.85
CA GLN A 62 23.29 18.63 -32.85
C GLN A 62 22.97 18.07 -34.24
N TRP A 63 22.58 16.80 -34.28
CA TRP A 63 21.95 16.21 -35.46
C TRP A 63 20.54 16.78 -35.70
N ALA A 64 20.17 17.02 -36.95
CA ALA A 64 18.81 17.28 -37.38
C ALA A 64 18.20 15.97 -37.92
N VAL A 65 17.22 15.42 -37.20
CA VAL A 65 16.54 14.16 -37.56
C VAL A 65 15.26 14.48 -38.31
N PHE A 66 14.95 13.73 -39.36
CA PHE A 66 13.82 13.98 -40.24
C PHE A 66 13.34 12.68 -40.90
N LEU A 67 12.12 12.68 -41.43
CA LEU A 67 11.54 11.51 -42.10
C LEU A 67 11.62 11.58 -43.63
N ARG A 68 11.70 12.78 -44.20
CA ARG A 68 11.92 13.04 -45.63
C ARG A 68 12.42 14.46 -45.75
N ASN A 69 13.18 14.84 -46.77
CA ASN A 69 13.46 16.26 -46.98
C ASN A 69 12.25 16.91 -47.71
N HIS A 70 12.28 18.22 -47.94
CA HIS A 70 11.19 18.95 -48.62
C HIS A 70 10.88 18.37 -50.01
N ASP A 71 11.88 17.78 -50.63
CA ASP A 71 11.97 17.48 -52.05
C ASP A 71 11.69 16.01 -52.39
N GLU A 72 12.11 15.09 -51.52
CA GLU A 72 11.94 13.64 -51.63
C GLU A 72 12.34 12.88 -50.34
N LEU A 73 12.05 11.59 -50.33
CA LEU A 73 12.73 10.60 -49.52
C LEU A 73 14.01 10.16 -50.27
N THR A 74 15.16 10.75 -49.95
CA THR A 74 16.43 10.40 -50.61
C THR A 74 16.92 9.02 -50.17
N LEU A 75 17.39 8.21 -51.13
CA LEU A 75 17.95 6.88 -50.91
C LEU A 75 19.40 6.78 -51.40
N GLU A 76 20.14 7.89 -51.32
CA GLU A 76 21.56 7.93 -51.68
C GLU A 76 22.42 7.20 -50.64
N MET A 77 22.07 7.29 -49.36
CA MET A 77 22.81 6.69 -48.22
C MET A 77 22.30 5.28 -47.87
N VAL A 78 22.00 4.47 -48.88
CA VAL A 78 21.69 3.03 -48.75
C VAL A 78 22.37 2.23 -49.86
N THR A 79 22.54 0.93 -49.65
CA THR A 79 23.07 0.03 -50.70
C THR A 79 22.08 -0.13 -51.85
N ASP A 80 22.55 -0.54 -53.03
CA ASP A 80 21.68 -0.71 -54.21
C ASP A 80 20.53 -1.70 -53.96
N ARG A 81 20.81 -2.81 -53.27
CA ARG A 81 19.80 -3.81 -52.90
C ARG A 81 18.72 -3.25 -51.97
N GLU A 82 19.13 -2.41 -51.03
CA GLU A 82 18.20 -1.76 -50.09
C GLU A 82 17.36 -0.69 -50.79
N ARG A 83 17.96 0.04 -51.73
CA ARG A 83 17.27 1.01 -52.57
C ARG A 83 16.18 0.35 -53.40
N ASP A 84 16.50 -0.75 -54.08
CA ASP A 84 15.54 -1.52 -54.88
C ASP A 84 14.36 -1.98 -54.02
N TYR A 85 14.64 -2.50 -52.82
CA TYR A 85 13.61 -2.91 -51.87
C TYR A 85 12.69 -1.75 -51.45
N LEU A 86 13.27 -0.59 -51.10
CA LEU A 86 12.50 0.59 -50.69
C LEU A 86 11.67 1.16 -51.85
N TRP A 87 12.21 1.15 -53.07
CA TRP A 87 11.47 1.53 -54.26
C TRP A 87 10.28 0.62 -54.53
N ASP A 88 10.43 -0.69 -54.38
CA ASP A 88 9.34 -1.63 -54.62
C ASP A 88 8.27 -1.56 -53.53
N TYR A 89 8.67 -1.31 -52.28
CA TYR A 89 7.75 -1.21 -51.16
C TYR A 89 6.99 0.14 -51.12
N TYR A 90 7.70 1.27 -51.27
CA TYR A 90 7.13 2.61 -51.07
C TYR A 90 6.81 3.38 -52.36
N ALA A 91 7.32 2.94 -53.51
CA ALA A 91 7.17 3.61 -54.80
C ALA A 91 6.88 2.61 -55.94
N ALA A 92 5.83 1.81 -55.76
CA ALA A 92 5.36 0.88 -56.78
C ALA A 92 4.98 1.59 -58.09
N ASP A 93 4.39 2.80 -58.02
CA ASP A 93 4.27 3.67 -59.18
C ASP A 93 5.64 4.32 -59.49
N ARG A 94 6.22 3.94 -60.64
CA ARG A 94 7.52 4.47 -61.09
C ARG A 94 7.54 5.99 -61.24
N ARG A 95 6.38 6.65 -61.44
CA ARG A 95 6.31 8.12 -61.47
C ARG A 95 6.67 8.76 -60.14
N ALA A 96 6.55 8.04 -59.03
CA ALA A 96 6.95 8.52 -57.71
C ALA A 96 8.47 8.47 -57.50
N ARG A 97 9.23 7.80 -58.38
CA ARG A 97 10.70 7.70 -58.30
C ARG A 97 11.30 8.90 -59.02
N ILE A 98 12.26 9.59 -58.38
CA ILE A 98 13.01 10.70 -58.98
C ILE A 98 14.47 10.59 -58.53
N ASN A 99 15.42 10.76 -59.46
CA ASN A 99 16.84 10.51 -59.20
C ASN A 99 17.05 9.15 -58.50
N LEU A 100 17.62 9.17 -57.29
CA LEU A 100 17.79 8.01 -56.43
C LEU A 100 16.72 7.91 -55.33
N GLY A 101 15.79 8.86 -55.21
CA GLY A 101 14.81 8.93 -54.13
C GLY A 101 13.36 8.68 -54.55
N ILE A 102 12.44 9.05 -53.65
CA ILE A 102 10.99 8.92 -53.79
C ILE A 102 10.30 10.26 -53.49
N ARG A 103 9.67 10.88 -54.50
CA ARG A 103 8.94 12.16 -54.39
C ARG A 103 7.51 11.97 -53.89
N ARG A 104 7.37 11.46 -52.67
CA ARG A 104 6.07 11.24 -52.00
C ARG A 104 6.05 11.95 -50.64
N ARG A 105 4.88 12.41 -50.21
CA ARG A 105 4.69 12.93 -48.84
C ARG A 105 4.58 11.77 -47.83
N LEU A 106 4.68 12.08 -46.53
CA LEU A 106 4.67 11.06 -45.47
C LEU A 106 3.39 10.22 -45.46
N ALA A 107 2.21 10.85 -45.54
CA ALA A 107 0.95 10.12 -45.51
C ALA A 107 0.79 9.16 -46.71
N PRO A 108 1.04 9.59 -47.95
CA PRO A 108 1.04 8.69 -49.10
C PRO A 108 2.13 7.61 -49.08
N LEU A 109 3.32 7.85 -48.50
CA LEU A 109 4.33 6.80 -48.25
C LEU A 109 3.79 5.72 -47.30
N MET A 110 2.98 6.10 -46.32
CA MET A 110 2.38 5.18 -45.35
C MET A 110 1.02 4.63 -45.78
N GLU A 111 0.61 4.84 -47.03
CA GLU A 111 -0.72 4.47 -47.55
C GLU A 111 -1.89 5.05 -46.72
N ASN A 112 -1.67 6.23 -46.13
CA ASN A 112 -2.57 6.88 -45.18
C ASN A 112 -2.85 6.08 -43.90
N ASP A 113 -2.03 5.07 -43.57
CA ASP A 113 -2.12 4.35 -42.29
C ASP A 113 -1.64 5.26 -41.16
N ARG A 114 -2.61 5.76 -40.40
CA ARG A 114 -2.39 6.63 -39.25
C ARG A 114 -1.43 6.02 -38.22
N ARG A 115 -1.47 4.71 -37.97
CA ARG A 115 -0.62 4.09 -36.95
C ARG A 115 0.85 4.12 -37.37
N LYS A 116 1.14 3.87 -38.65
CA LYS A 116 2.50 4.00 -39.20
C LYS A 116 3.00 5.44 -39.12
N ILE A 117 2.15 6.41 -39.47
CA ILE A 117 2.50 7.85 -39.38
C ILE A 117 2.81 8.25 -37.93
N GLU A 118 1.96 7.83 -36.99
CA GLU A 118 2.15 8.09 -35.56
C GLU A 118 3.43 7.43 -35.03
N LEU A 119 3.71 6.17 -35.41
CA LEU A 119 4.96 5.48 -35.06
C LEU A 119 6.20 6.24 -35.55
N LEU A 120 6.23 6.64 -36.82
CA LEU A 120 7.37 7.34 -37.41
C LEU A 120 7.59 8.71 -36.74
N LYS A 121 6.52 9.43 -36.43
CA LYS A 121 6.57 10.68 -35.65
C LYS A 121 7.02 10.43 -34.21
N GLY A 122 6.59 9.34 -33.60
CA GLY A 122 7.06 8.88 -32.29
C GLY A 122 8.57 8.71 -32.29
N LEU A 123 9.11 7.90 -33.22
CA LEU A 123 10.55 7.71 -33.37
C LEU A 123 11.29 9.03 -33.65
N LEU A 124 10.80 9.85 -34.59
CA LEU A 124 11.38 11.16 -34.88
C LEU A 124 11.48 12.05 -33.63
N LEU A 125 10.43 12.07 -32.81
CA LEU A 125 10.34 12.91 -31.61
C LEU A 125 10.96 12.28 -30.36
N SER A 126 11.50 11.07 -30.42
CA SER A 126 12.26 10.45 -29.32
C SER A 126 13.69 10.05 -29.65
N MET A 127 14.12 10.14 -30.91
CA MET A 127 15.54 9.99 -31.30
C MET A 127 16.40 11.19 -30.85
N PRO A 128 17.73 11.01 -30.71
CA PRO A 128 18.64 12.08 -30.33
C PRO A 128 18.78 13.12 -31.45
N GLY A 129 18.84 14.40 -31.08
CA GLY A 129 18.91 15.52 -32.01
C GLY A 129 17.61 16.34 -32.10
N THR A 130 17.61 17.30 -33.01
CA THR A 130 16.48 18.20 -33.26
C THR A 130 15.57 17.64 -34.36
N PRO A 131 14.30 17.37 -34.08
CA PRO A 131 13.36 16.85 -35.07
C PRO A 131 12.93 17.93 -36.05
N VAL A 132 13.00 17.64 -37.34
CA VAL A 132 12.53 18.50 -38.44
C VAL A 132 11.21 17.95 -38.98
N LEU A 133 10.15 18.75 -38.87
CA LEU A 133 8.84 18.47 -39.43
C LEU A 133 8.62 19.32 -40.67
N TYR A 134 8.21 18.69 -41.76
CA TYR A 134 7.86 19.39 -43.00
C TYR A 134 6.37 19.71 -43.01
N TYR A 135 6.04 20.92 -43.48
CA TYR A 135 4.66 21.42 -43.46
C TYR A 135 3.70 20.45 -44.15
N GLY A 136 2.52 20.28 -43.56
CA GLY A 136 1.48 19.39 -44.06
C GLY A 136 1.64 17.93 -43.61
N ASP A 137 2.84 17.46 -43.22
CA ASP A 137 2.99 16.10 -42.67
C ASP A 137 2.28 15.97 -41.30
N GLU A 138 2.13 17.07 -40.56
CA GLU A 138 1.29 17.17 -39.34
C GLU A 138 -0.21 16.99 -39.61
N LEU A 139 -0.67 17.30 -40.83
CA LEU A 139 -2.05 17.09 -41.27
C LEU A 139 -2.26 15.72 -41.91
N GLY A 140 -1.20 15.08 -42.39
CA GLY A 140 -1.31 13.93 -43.30
C GLY A 140 -1.65 14.37 -44.73
N MET A 141 -1.12 15.52 -45.14
CA MET A 141 -1.29 16.06 -46.48
C MET A 141 -0.71 15.12 -47.54
N GLY A 142 -1.42 15.00 -48.67
CA GLY A 142 -1.02 14.15 -49.79
C GLY A 142 -0.10 14.82 -50.80
N ASP A 143 0.29 14.06 -51.80
CA ASP A 143 1.10 14.50 -52.93
C ASP A 143 0.33 14.44 -54.25
N ASN A 144 0.88 15.08 -55.28
CA ASN A 144 0.40 14.97 -56.65
C ASN A 144 1.54 14.53 -57.58
N VAL A 145 1.69 13.21 -57.74
CA VAL A 145 2.74 12.58 -58.57
C VAL A 145 2.64 12.90 -60.07
N TYR A 146 1.55 13.52 -60.53
CA TYR A 146 1.37 13.94 -61.92
C TYR A 146 2.02 15.30 -62.23
N LEU A 147 2.39 16.07 -61.20
CA LEU A 147 3.19 17.27 -61.38
C LEU A 147 4.64 16.89 -61.74
N GLY A 148 5.30 17.72 -62.53
CA GLY A 148 6.70 17.51 -62.94
C GLY A 148 7.67 17.67 -61.77
N ASP A 149 8.91 17.19 -61.96
CA ASP A 149 10.03 17.38 -61.02
C ASP A 149 9.65 17.07 -59.55
N ARG A 150 9.90 17.99 -58.62
CA ARG A 150 9.62 17.84 -57.18
C ARG A 150 8.30 18.51 -56.77
N ASP A 151 7.58 19.10 -57.71
CA ASP A 151 6.41 19.94 -57.43
C ASP A 151 5.25 19.16 -56.79
N GLY A 152 5.18 17.84 -57.02
CA GLY A 152 4.19 16.95 -56.42
C GLY A 152 4.17 16.95 -54.89
N VAL A 153 5.30 17.26 -54.24
CA VAL A 153 5.42 17.33 -52.77
C VAL A 153 5.57 18.76 -52.24
N ARG A 154 5.56 19.76 -53.13
CA ARG A 154 5.70 21.19 -52.83
C ARG A 154 4.40 21.98 -52.97
N THR A 155 3.28 21.26 -53.09
CA THR A 155 1.95 21.84 -53.26
C THR A 155 1.55 22.74 -52.08
N PRO A 156 0.71 23.77 -52.31
CA PRO A 156 0.30 24.71 -51.28
C PRO A 156 -0.32 24.05 -50.04
N MET A 157 -0.06 24.65 -48.87
CA MET A 157 -0.62 24.21 -47.59
C MET A 157 -2.15 24.31 -47.55
N GLN A 158 -2.80 23.34 -46.93
CA GLN A 158 -4.27 23.22 -46.89
C GLN A 158 -4.82 23.79 -45.58
N TRP A 159 -5.08 25.09 -45.55
CA TRP A 159 -5.56 25.82 -44.38
C TRP A 159 -7.05 25.60 -44.08
N SER A 160 -7.90 25.63 -45.11
CA SER A 160 -9.37 25.57 -44.98
C SER A 160 -10.00 24.81 -46.16
N PRO A 161 -11.28 24.41 -46.08
CA PRO A 161 -12.00 23.85 -47.23
C PRO A 161 -12.36 24.91 -48.30
N ASP A 162 -12.11 26.19 -48.04
CA ASP A 162 -12.38 27.29 -48.98
C ASP A 162 -11.43 27.28 -50.20
N ARG A 163 -11.69 28.16 -51.17
CA ARG A 163 -10.96 28.33 -52.42
C ARG A 163 -9.45 28.17 -52.26
N ASN A 164 -8.85 27.34 -53.11
CA ASN A 164 -7.42 27.01 -53.12
C ASN A 164 -6.87 26.52 -51.77
N GLY A 165 -7.69 25.81 -50.98
CA GLY A 165 -7.32 25.34 -49.65
C GLY A 165 -7.10 26.48 -48.64
N GLY A 166 -7.61 27.69 -48.89
CA GLY A 166 -7.36 28.87 -48.08
C GLY A 166 -5.95 29.49 -48.22
N PHE A 167 -5.09 28.93 -49.08
CA PHE A 167 -3.73 29.42 -49.27
C PHE A 167 -3.66 30.73 -50.08
N SER A 168 -4.54 30.88 -51.07
CA SER A 168 -4.55 32.04 -51.96
C SER A 168 -5.95 32.36 -52.46
N ARG A 169 -6.24 33.64 -52.66
CA ARG A 169 -7.51 34.12 -53.26
C ARG A 169 -7.44 34.28 -54.79
N ALA A 170 -6.28 34.03 -55.40
CA ALA A 170 -6.09 34.14 -56.84
C ALA A 170 -6.97 33.16 -57.63
N ASP A 171 -7.12 33.42 -58.93
CA ASP A 171 -7.70 32.44 -59.84
C ASP A 171 -6.91 31.12 -59.79
N PRO A 172 -7.54 29.94 -59.68
CA PRO A 172 -6.83 28.66 -59.74
C PRO A 172 -5.86 28.54 -60.92
N ALA A 173 -6.19 29.12 -62.07
CA ALA A 173 -5.32 29.11 -63.26
C ALA A 173 -4.08 30.00 -63.12
N MET A 174 -4.06 30.92 -62.15
CA MET A 174 -2.94 31.82 -61.85
C MET A 174 -2.02 31.29 -60.75
N LEU A 175 -2.34 30.13 -60.15
CA LEU A 175 -1.49 29.53 -59.13
C LEU A 175 -0.23 28.95 -59.76
N TYR A 176 0.92 29.21 -59.13
CA TYR A 176 2.18 28.58 -59.54
C TYR A 176 2.12 27.05 -59.41
N LEU A 177 1.55 26.54 -58.32
CA LEU A 177 1.24 25.12 -58.12
C LEU A 177 -0.20 24.93 -57.64
N PRO A 178 -0.91 23.90 -58.13
CA PRO A 178 -2.28 23.62 -57.69
C PRO A 178 -2.27 23.02 -56.27
N PRO A 179 -3.32 23.26 -55.47
CA PRO A 179 -3.52 22.53 -54.22
C PRO A 179 -3.91 21.07 -54.52
N ILE A 180 -3.83 20.19 -53.52
CA ILE A 180 -4.32 18.81 -53.67
C ILE A 180 -5.86 18.82 -53.62
N MET A 181 -6.48 18.11 -54.57
CA MET A 181 -7.94 18.11 -54.76
C MET A 181 -8.52 16.69 -54.87
N ASP A 182 -7.72 15.65 -54.64
CA ASP A 182 -8.24 14.28 -54.70
C ASP A 182 -9.14 13.99 -53.47
N PRO A 183 -10.04 12.99 -53.56
CA PRO A 183 -11.00 12.70 -52.49
C PRO A 183 -10.38 12.24 -51.16
N VAL A 184 -9.13 11.76 -51.16
CA VAL A 184 -8.47 11.20 -49.97
C VAL A 184 -7.64 12.27 -49.26
N TYR A 185 -6.87 13.06 -50.01
CA TYR A 185 -5.93 14.02 -49.44
C TYR A 185 -6.26 15.49 -49.73
N GLY A 186 -7.30 15.76 -50.53
CA GLY A 186 -7.67 17.10 -50.94
C GLY A 186 -8.06 18.01 -49.78
N PHE A 187 -7.91 19.32 -49.98
CA PHE A 187 -8.11 20.32 -48.93
C PHE A 187 -9.54 20.35 -48.35
N GLU A 188 -10.54 19.81 -49.04
CA GLU A 188 -11.89 19.63 -48.47
C GLU A 188 -11.91 18.60 -47.33
N ALA A 189 -11.12 17.51 -47.46
CA ALA A 189 -11.03 16.44 -46.47
C ALA A 189 -9.92 16.68 -45.43
N VAL A 190 -8.76 17.15 -45.87
CA VAL A 190 -7.57 17.34 -45.04
C VAL A 190 -7.20 18.82 -44.99
N ASN A 191 -7.60 19.53 -43.94
CA ASN A 191 -7.20 20.93 -43.75
C ASN A 191 -7.01 21.31 -42.28
N VAL A 192 -6.27 22.39 -42.03
CA VAL A 192 -5.97 22.90 -40.69
C VAL A 192 -7.24 23.24 -39.92
N GLU A 193 -8.22 23.92 -40.55
CA GLU A 193 -9.47 24.33 -39.91
C GLU A 193 -10.26 23.13 -39.36
N ALA A 194 -10.52 22.13 -40.20
CA ALA A 194 -11.25 20.92 -39.84
C ALA A 194 -10.50 20.10 -38.77
N GLN A 195 -9.19 19.90 -38.95
CA GLN A 195 -8.41 19.14 -37.96
C GLN A 195 -8.24 19.89 -36.63
N SER A 196 -8.22 21.22 -36.64
CA SER A 196 -8.14 22.01 -35.40
C SER A 196 -9.40 21.85 -34.55
N ARG A 197 -10.57 21.67 -35.17
CA ARG A 197 -11.85 21.42 -34.48
C ARG A 197 -11.97 20.00 -33.90
N SER A 198 -11.23 19.03 -34.43
CA SER A 198 -11.29 17.63 -33.99
C SER A 198 -10.15 17.30 -33.01
N PRO A 199 -10.41 17.02 -31.72
CA PRO A 199 -9.35 16.72 -30.74
C PRO A 199 -8.55 15.45 -31.07
N SER A 200 -9.17 14.49 -31.76
CA SER A 200 -8.54 13.25 -32.19
C SER A 200 -7.83 13.36 -33.54
N SER A 201 -7.78 14.54 -34.18
CA SER A 201 -7.08 14.72 -35.46
C SER A 201 -5.57 14.45 -35.37
N LEU A 202 -4.94 14.18 -36.52
CA LEU A 202 -3.49 14.00 -36.59
C LEU A 202 -2.74 15.28 -36.21
N LEU A 203 -3.27 16.46 -36.56
CA LEU A 203 -2.73 17.75 -36.15
C LEU A 203 -2.71 17.90 -34.63
N ASN A 204 -3.85 17.72 -33.97
CA ASN A 204 -3.95 17.87 -32.51
C ASN A 204 -3.17 16.78 -31.77
N TRP A 205 -3.11 15.56 -32.31
CA TRP A 205 -2.24 14.51 -31.81
C TRP A 205 -0.74 14.90 -31.93
N THR A 206 -0.31 15.42 -33.09
CA THR A 206 1.07 15.86 -33.31
C THR A 206 1.44 17.01 -32.37
N LYS A 207 0.53 17.98 -32.15
CA LYS A 207 0.72 19.06 -31.16
C LYS A 207 0.92 18.52 -29.74
N ARG A 208 0.12 17.54 -29.31
CA ARG A 208 0.28 16.90 -27.99
C ARG A 208 1.62 16.18 -27.87
N LEU A 209 2.04 15.47 -28.91
CA LEU A 209 3.32 14.75 -28.91
C LEU A 209 4.52 15.72 -28.84
N ILE A 210 4.47 16.85 -29.57
CA ILE A 210 5.47 17.91 -29.47
C ILE A 210 5.49 18.52 -28.06
N ALA A 211 4.32 18.78 -27.46
CA ALA A 211 4.23 19.30 -26.10
C ALA A 211 4.85 18.33 -25.08
N ALA A 212 4.57 17.03 -25.21
CA ALA A 212 5.15 15.99 -24.37
C ALA A 212 6.68 15.90 -24.50
N ARG A 213 7.21 16.03 -25.72
CA ARG A 213 8.67 16.14 -25.93
C ARG A 213 9.24 17.37 -25.23
N ARG A 214 8.60 18.54 -25.37
CA ARG A 214 9.07 19.80 -24.77
C ARG A 214 9.06 19.78 -23.25
N SER A 215 8.20 18.99 -22.62
CA SER A 215 8.17 18.84 -21.16
C SER A 215 9.25 17.91 -20.60
N ARG A 216 9.98 17.18 -21.44
CA ARG A 216 10.98 16.18 -21.03
C ARG A 216 12.36 16.52 -21.57
N ARG A 217 13.31 16.86 -20.69
CA ARG A 217 14.67 17.25 -21.11
C ARG A 217 15.44 16.07 -21.68
N ALA A 218 15.20 14.87 -21.14
CA ALA A 218 15.78 13.62 -21.61
C ALA A 218 15.53 13.36 -23.10
N LEU A 219 14.34 13.67 -23.63
CA LEU A 219 14.05 13.49 -25.07
C LEU A 219 14.80 14.50 -25.95
N GLY A 220 15.04 15.72 -25.45
CA GLY A 220 15.73 16.79 -26.17
C GLY A 220 17.25 16.67 -26.14
N ARG A 221 17.84 16.53 -24.95
CA ARG A 221 19.29 16.56 -24.72
C ARG A 221 19.87 15.27 -24.14
N GLY A 222 19.03 14.35 -23.71
CA GLY A 222 19.49 13.12 -23.08
C GLY A 222 20.28 12.22 -24.02
N THR A 223 21.14 11.41 -23.43
CA THR A 223 21.88 10.35 -24.13
C THR A 223 20.92 9.30 -24.68
N LEU A 224 21.41 8.42 -25.56
CA LEU A 224 20.64 7.32 -26.13
C LEU A 224 21.32 6.00 -25.77
N ARG A 225 20.57 5.08 -25.15
CA ARG A 225 21.03 3.72 -24.86
C ARG A 225 20.02 2.68 -25.36
N PHE A 226 20.41 1.90 -26.37
CA PHE A 226 19.53 0.85 -26.89
C PHE A 226 19.43 -0.34 -25.94
N LEU A 227 18.20 -0.85 -25.79
CA LEU A 227 17.91 -2.14 -25.18
C LEU A 227 17.78 -3.19 -26.29
N TYR A 228 18.20 -4.42 -25.99
CA TYR A 228 18.23 -5.52 -26.97
C TYR A 228 17.31 -6.68 -26.57
N PRO A 229 15.98 -6.48 -26.54
CA PRO A 229 15.06 -7.60 -26.31
C PRO A 229 15.21 -8.66 -27.40
N ALA A 230 14.85 -9.90 -27.04
CA ALA A 230 14.87 -11.04 -27.97
C ALA A 230 13.93 -10.81 -29.18
N ASN A 231 12.82 -10.10 -28.98
CA ASN A 231 11.89 -9.74 -30.05
C ASN A 231 12.46 -8.60 -30.91
N ARG A 232 12.98 -8.93 -32.10
CA ARG A 232 13.55 -7.96 -33.05
C ARG A 232 12.54 -7.00 -33.67
N LYS A 233 11.25 -7.32 -33.60
CA LYS A 233 10.16 -6.48 -34.10
C LYS A 233 9.88 -5.27 -33.20
N VAL A 234 10.43 -5.26 -31.99
CA VAL A 234 10.29 -4.18 -31.03
C VAL A 234 11.62 -3.46 -30.87
N ILE A 235 11.65 -2.16 -31.14
CA ILE A 235 12.77 -1.29 -30.81
C ILE A 235 12.54 -0.67 -29.44
N ALA A 236 13.53 -0.78 -28.56
CA ALA A 236 13.49 -0.24 -27.21
C ALA A 236 14.80 0.50 -26.91
N TYR A 237 14.71 1.67 -26.29
CA TYR A 237 15.87 2.46 -25.89
C TYR A 237 15.53 3.42 -24.77
N LEU A 238 16.54 3.80 -24.01
CA LEU A 238 16.47 4.77 -22.93
C LEU A 238 17.00 6.12 -23.42
N ARG A 239 16.34 7.18 -22.96
CA ARG A 239 16.80 8.56 -23.03
C ARG A 239 17.08 9.04 -21.62
N GLU A 240 18.33 9.42 -21.34
CA GLU A 240 18.81 9.69 -19.98
C GLU A 240 19.41 11.10 -19.92
N TRP A 241 18.91 11.93 -19.00
CA TRP A 241 19.45 13.27 -18.74
C TRP A 241 19.38 13.58 -17.24
N GLN A 242 20.52 13.63 -16.57
CA GLN A 242 20.60 13.78 -15.11
C GLN A 242 19.73 12.71 -14.43
N ASP A 243 18.76 13.11 -13.59
CA ASP A 243 17.86 12.19 -12.88
C ASP A 243 16.62 11.77 -13.70
N GLU A 244 16.44 12.32 -14.92
CA GLU A 244 15.30 12.01 -15.79
C GLU A 244 15.65 10.85 -16.74
N THR A 245 14.90 9.74 -16.61
CA THR A 245 15.01 8.57 -17.48
C THR A 245 13.69 8.31 -18.20
N ILE A 246 13.73 8.28 -19.53
CA ILE A 246 12.58 7.94 -20.38
C ILE A 246 12.86 6.65 -21.15
N LEU A 247 12.04 5.63 -20.94
CA LEU A 247 12.01 4.40 -21.73
C LEU A 247 11.11 4.58 -22.94
N CYS A 248 11.71 4.58 -24.13
CA CYS A 248 11.00 4.60 -25.40
C CYS A 248 10.91 3.18 -25.98
N ILE A 249 9.70 2.74 -26.30
CA ILE A 249 9.47 1.40 -26.85
C ILE A 249 8.48 1.47 -28.01
N ALA A 250 8.78 0.82 -29.12
CA ALA A 250 7.99 0.90 -30.34
C ALA A 250 7.91 -0.45 -31.05
N ASN A 251 6.69 -0.82 -31.46
CA ASN A 251 6.42 -1.99 -32.28
C ASN A 251 6.51 -1.63 -33.76
N LEU A 252 7.47 -2.20 -34.47
CA LEU A 252 7.67 -1.98 -35.92
C LEU A 252 6.80 -2.91 -36.78
N SER A 253 6.12 -3.89 -36.17
CA SER A 253 5.31 -4.88 -36.88
C SER A 253 3.87 -4.47 -37.07
N ARG A 254 3.26 -4.99 -38.13
CA ARG A 254 1.81 -4.92 -38.40
C ARG A 254 0.95 -5.80 -37.49
N SER A 255 1.56 -6.63 -36.63
CA SER A 255 0.84 -7.43 -35.63
C SER A 255 1.20 -7.01 -34.21
N ALA A 256 0.33 -7.36 -33.25
CA ALA A 256 0.62 -7.11 -31.84
C ALA A 256 1.87 -7.89 -31.41
N GLN A 257 2.73 -7.26 -30.61
CA GLN A 257 3.98 -7.84 -30.14
C GLN A 257 4.05 -7.81 -28.62
N ALA A 258 4.44 -8.94 -28.02
CA ALA A 258 4.85 -8.99 -26.62
C ALA A 258 6.38 -8.85 -26.54
N VAL A 259 6.85 -8.20 -25.47
CA VAL A 259 8.27 -7.98 -25.23
C VAL A 259 8.55 -8.06 -23.73
N ALA A 260 9.66 -8.72 -23.40
CA ALA A 260 10.25 -8.73 -22.07
C ALA A 260 11.49 -7.85 -22.10
N LEU A 261 11.53 -6.81 -21.28
CA LEU A 261 12.67 -5.91 -21.16
C LEU A 261 13.44 -6.20 -19.87
N ASP A 262 14.75 -6.32 -19.98
CA ASP A 262 15.62 -6.31 -18.80
C ASP A 262 15.79 -4.86 -18.33
N LEU A 263 15.15 -4.53 -17.21
CA LEU A 263 15.20 -3.22 -16.55
C LEU A 263 15.68 -3.36 -15.10
N ALA A 264 16.48 -4.40 -14.79
CA ALA A 264 16.90 -4.70 -13.43
C ALA A 264 17.60 -3.52 -12.72
N GLU A 265 18.30 -2.67 -13.48
CA GLU A 265 18.94 -1.44 -12.99
C GLU A 265 17.96 -0.39 -12.43
N PHE A 266 16.67 -0.47 -12.80
CA PHE A 266 15.61 0.44 -12.37
C PHE A 266 14.64 -0.22 -11.38
N ARG A 267 15.05 -1.32 -10.72
CA ARG A 267 14.22 -2.01 -9.74
C ARG A 267 13.68 -1.05 -8.68
N GLY A 268 12.38 -1.18 -8.38
CA GLY A 268 11.67 -0.34 -7.41
C GLY A 268 11.24 1.02 -7.95
N ARG A 269 11.61 1.39 -9.18
CA ARG A 269 11.07 2.60 -9.81
C ARG A 269 9.66 2.38 -10.31
N ASN A 270 8.85 3.44 -10.22
CA ASN A 270 7.53 3.48 -10.84
C ASN A 270 7.66 3.60 -12.36
N VAL A 271 6.60 3.23 -13.09
CA VAL A 271 6.54 3.34 -14.54
C VAL A 271 5.34 4.18 -14.91
N VAL A 272 5.55 5.33 -15.53
CA VAL A 272 4.46 6.28 -15.83
C VAL A 272 4.46 6.60 -17.31
N GLU A 273 3.34 6.36 -18.00
CA GLU A 273 3.22 6.68 -19.42
C GLU A 273 3.17 8.20 -19.62
N VAL A 274 4.00 8.73 -20.52
CA VAL A 274 4.25 10.17 -20.64
C VAL A 274 3.06 10.95 -21.22
N LEU A 275 2.29 10.37 -22.16
CA LEU A 275 1.21 11.07 -22.85
C LEU A 275 -0.08 11.14 -22.03
N GLY A 276 -0.46 10.03 -21.41
CA GLY A 276 -1.68 9.80 -20.65
C GLY A 276 -1.49 9.84 -19.13
N ARG A 277 -0.24 9.91 -18.64
CA ARG A 277 0.13 9.97 -17.21
C ARG A 277 -0.42 8.80 -16.39
N SER A 278 -0.66 7.68 -17.04
CA SER A 278 -1.13 6.46 -16.38
C SER A 278 0.05 5.74 -15.74
N ALA A 279 -0.11 5.34 -14.48
CA ALA A 279 0.84 4.49 -13.78
C ALA A 279 0.69 3.04 -14.26
N PHE A 280 1.82 2.41 -14.54
CA PHE A 280 1.96 0.99 -14.83
C PHE A 280 2.60 0.30 -13.62
N PRO A 281 2.53 -1.04 -13.51
CA PRO A 281 3.17 -1.76 -12.41
C PRO A 281 4.65 -1.35 -12.25
N PRO A 282 5.15 -1.19 -11.02
CA PRO A 282 6.54 -0.82 -10.78
C PRO A 282 7.50 -1.92 -11.27
N ILE A 283 8.76 -1.55 -11.49
CA ILE A 283 9.78 -2.47 -11.98
C ILE A 283 10.18 -3.43 -10.86
N GLY A 284 9.81 -4.70 -11.00
CA GLY A 284 10.12 -5.77 -10.05
C GLY A 284 11.41 -6.52 -10.36
N GLU A 285 11.51 -7.77 -9.88
CA GLU A 285 12.68 -8.63 -10.12
C GLU A 285 12.67 -9.33 -11.49
N GLN A 286 11.48 -9.52 -12.06
CA GLN A 286 11.31 -10.20 -13.34
C GLN A 286 11.45 -9.20 -14.51
N PRO A 287 11.83 -9.69 -15.72
CA PRO A 287 11.80 -8.87 -16.92
C PRO A 287 10.45 -8.17 -17.09
N TYR A 288 10.49 -6.88 -17.43
CA TYR A 288 9.30 -6.06 -17.53
C TYR A 288 8.52 -6.40 -18.80
N LEU A 289 7.32 -6.97 -18.61
CA LEU A 289 6.48 -7.46 -19.71
C LEU A 289 5.56 -6.36 -20.23
N LEU A 290 5.59 -6.15 -21.55
CA LEU A 290 4.72 -5.20 -22.24
C LEU A 290 4.11 -5.86 -23.49
N THR A 291 2.88 -5.46 -23.80
CA THR A 291 2.19 -5.81 -25.05
C THR A 291 1.88 -4.55 -25.84
N LEU A 292 2.32 -4.50 -27.09
CA LEU A 292 2.17 -3.36 -27.99
C LEU A 292 1.23 -3.74 -29.14
N GLN A 293 0.28 -2.86 -29.45
CA GLN A 293 -0.56 -2.96 -30.64
C GLN A 293 0.27 -2.77 -31.94
N PRO A 294 -0.23 -3.19 -33.11
CA PRO A 294 0.42 -2.94 -34.39
C PRO A 294 0.84 -1.48 -34.57
N HIS A 295 2.10 -1.24 -34.93
CA HIS A 295 2.69 0.08 -35.13
C HIS A 295 2.46 1.08 -33.97
N SER A 296 2.33 0.61 -32.73
CA SER A 296 2.18 1.47 -31.55
C SER A 296 3.50 1.67 -30.82
N PHE A 297 3.57 2.70 -29.99
CA PHE A 297 4.72 2.98 -29.14
C PHE A 297 4.28 3.53 -27.79
N PHE A 298 5.16 3.43 -26.79
CA PHE A 298 5.05 4.10 -25.50
C PHE A 298 6.33 4.88 -25.19
N TRP A 299 6.16 5.99 -24.47
CA TRP A 299 7.23 6.65 -23.73
C TRP A 299 6.88 6.55 -22.25
N PHE A 300 7.74 5.90 -21.47
CA PHE A 300 7.56 5.77 -20.02
C PHE A 300 8.61 6.59 -19.27
N GLU A 301 8.18 7.38 -18.31
CA GLU A 301 9.06 7.97 -17.31
C GLU A 301 9.30 6.97 -16.18
N LEU A 302 10.55 6.87 -15.73
CA LEU A 302 10.98 5.99 -14.64
C LEU A 302 11.41 6.81 -13.41
N PRO A 303 10.48 7.43 -12.66
CA PRO A 303 10.82 8.26 -11.51
C PRO A 303 11.32 7.40 -10.33
N PRO A 304 12.11 7.98 -9.42
CA PRO A 304 12.53 7.30 -8.18
C PRO A 304 11.33 6.92 -7.30
N SER A 305 11.49 5.86 -6.50
CA SER A 305 10.47 5.18 -5.68
C SER A 305 9.70 6.09 -4.71
N GLU A 306 10.29 7.22 -4.30
CA GLU A 306 9.72 8.17 -3.34
C GLU A 306 8.67 9.13 -3.93
N ALA A 307 8.47 9.14 -5.25
CA ALA A 307 7.42 9.95 -5.85
C ALA A 307 6.04 9.34 -5.55
N GLU A 308 5.25 10.02 -4.71
CA GLU A 308 3.83 9.75 -4.45
C GLU A 308 3.03 9.72 -5.76
N ILE A 309 3.02 8.58 -6.43
CA ILE A 309 2.12 8.29 -7.53
C ILE A 309 1.32 7.08 -7.06
N GLY A 310 0.07 7.36 -6.66
CA GLY A 310 -0.83 6.38 -6.06
C GLY A 310 -0.83 5.07 -6.84
N ASP A 311 -0.61 3.98 -6.11
CA ASP A 311 -0.65 2.63 -6.62
C ASP A 311 -1.95 2.41 -7.44
N PRO A 312 -1.87 2.15 -8.76
CA PRO A 312 -3.07 1.96 -9.58
C PRO A 312 -3.91 0.78 -9.10
N ALA A 313 -3.34 -0.19 -8.36
CA ALA A 313 -4.08 -1.28 -7.75
C ALA A 313 -5.07 -0.79 -6.65
N GLN A 314 -4.91 0.42 -6.12
CA GLN A 314 -5.82 1.01 -5.14
C GLN A 314 -6.89 1.93 -5.75
N SER A 315 -6.83 2.22 -7.05
CA SER A 315 -7.68 3.25 -7.69
C SER A 315 -8.84 2.72 -8.55
N SER A 316 -8.97 1.41 -8.75
CA SER A 316 -10.18 0.86 -9.37
C SER A 316 -11.33 0.87 -8.36
N ARG A 317 -12.36 1.68 -8.63
CA ARG A 317 -13.62 1.56 -7.89
C ARG A 317 -14.09 0.11 -8.03
N PRO A 318 -14.35 -0.62 -6.93
CA PRO A 318 -14.83 -1.98 -7.01
C PRO A 318 -16.14 -2.00 -7.81
N GLU A 319 -16.22 -2.88 -8.80
CA GLU A 319 -17.45 -3.08 -9.58
C GLU A 319 -18.48 -3.78 -8.67
N PHE A 320 -19.46 -3.02 -8.19
CA PHE A 320 -20.47 -3.53 -7.27
C PHE A 320 -21.59 -4.25 -8.03
N ILE A 321 -21.97 -5.43 -7.54
CA ILE A 321 -23.16 -6.15 -8.01
C ILE A 321 -24.41 -5.40 -7.55
N THR A 322 -25.43 -5.33 -8.41
CA THR A 322 -26.72 -4.72 -8.06
C THR A 322 -27.73 -5.78 -7.60
N LEU A 323 -28.18 -5.69 -6.35
CA LEU A 323 -29.20 -6.56 -5.77
C LEU A 323 -30.59 -5.89 -5.82
N VAL A 324 -31.59 -6.61 -6.32
CA VAL A 324 -32.94 -6.05 -6.53
C VAL A 324 -33.86 -6.45 -5.37
N MET A 325 -34.36 -5.48 -4.60
CA MET A 325 -35.08 -5.69 -3.33
C MET A 325 -36.46 -4.98 -3.28
N PRO A 326 -37.48 -5.42 -4.04
CA PRO A 326 -38.80 -4.78 -4.08
C PRO A 326 -39.53 -4.74 -2.72
N GLN A 327 -39.47 -5.81 -1.93
CA GLN A 327 -40.09 -6.03 -0.61
C GLN A 327 -39.11 -5.86 0.57
N GLY A 328 -37.89 -5.36 0.34
CA GLY A 328 -36.90 -5.08 1.38
C GLY A 328 -36.03 -6.28 1.73
N TRP A 329 -35.66 -6.43 3.01
CA TRP A 329 -34.65 -7.41 3.45
C TRP A 329 -34.96 -8.86 3.08
N ARG A 330 -36.24 -9.24 2.97
CA ARG A 330 -36.64 -10.61 2.61
C ARG A 330 -36.14 -11.03 1.22
N ASP A 331 -36.06 -10.10 0.27
CA ASP A 331 -35.61 -10.43 -1.09
C ASP A 331 -34.11 -10.69 -1.15
N LEU A 332 -33.33 -10.21 -0.17
CA LEU A 332 -31.88 -10.47 -0.11
C LEU A 332 -31.59 -11.98 -0.01
N PHE A 333 -32.53 -12.73 0.58
CA PHE A 333 -32.43 -14.16 0.83
C PHE A 333 -33.28 -15.01 -0.13
N ASP A 334 -33.78 -14.42 -1.22
CA ASP A 334 -34.52 -15.16 -2.23
C ASP A 334 -33.60 -15.98 -3.14
N ARG A 335 -34.19 -16.81 -4.02
CA ARG A 335 -33.45 -17.67 -4.96
C ARG A 335 -32.59 -16.92 -5.99
N HIS A 336 -32.76 -15.61 -6.12
CA HIS A 336 -32.04 -14.78 -7.10
C HIS A 336 -30.86 -14.05 -6.47
N ASN A 337 -31.08 -13.36 -5.34
CA ASN A 337 -30.08 -12.54 -4.68
C ASN A 337 -29.17 -13.36 -3.75
N LEU A 338 -29.68 -14.40 -3.07
CA LEU A 338 -28.87 -15.17 -2.11
C LEU A 338 -27.61 -15.78 -2.75
N PRO A 339 -27.67 -16.43 -3.92
CA PRO A 339 -26.45 -16.96 -4.56
C PRO A 339 -25.44 -15.87 -4.93
N GLN A 340 -25.90 -14.67 -5.34
CA GLN A 340 -25.01 -13.54 -5.65
C GLN A 340 -24.38 -12.98 -4.37
N LEU A 341 -25.16 -12.89 -3.30
CA LEU A 341 -24.70 -12.43 -2.00
C LEU A 341 -23.57 -13.32 -1.47
N GLU A 342 -23.77 -14.64 -1.50
CA GLU A 342 -22.86 -15.64 -0.94
C GLU A 342 -21.66 -15.95 -1.83
N ARG A 343 -21.82 -15.92 -3.16
CA ARG A 343 -20.72 -16.23 -4.09
C ARG A 343 -19.84 -15.03 -4.41
N ASP A 344 -20.45 -13.86 -4.55
CA ASP A 344 -19.78 -12.73 -5.18
C ASP A 344 -19.65 -11.52 -4.23
N VAL A 345 -20.72 -11.11 -3.55
CA VAL A 345 -20.75 -9.89 -2.72
C VAL A 345 -19.98 -10.05 -1.41
N ILE A 346 -20.34 -11.03 -0.56
CA ILE A 346 -19.69 -11.25 0.73
C ILE A 346 -18.22 -11.67 0.55
N PRO A 347 -17.88 -12.63 -0.34
CA PRO A 347 -16.48 -13.00 -0.57
C PRO A 347 -15.65 -11.88 -1.17
N GLY A 348 -16.24 -10.99 -1.98
CA GLY A 348 -15.57 -9.79 -2.47
C GLY A 348 -15.38 -8.73 -1.39
N PHE A 349 -16.23 -8.69 -0.36
CA PHE A 349 -16.18 -7.69 0.71
C PHE A 349 -15.24 -8.07 1.86
N LEU A 350 -15.35 -9.28 2.42
CA LEU A 350 -14.63 -9.67 3.65
C LEU A 350 -13.11 -9.46 3.57
N PRO A 351 -12.39 -9.91 2.53
CA PRO A 351 -10.92 -9.76 2.47
C PRO A 351 -10.44 -8.32 2.38
N ARG A 352 -11.29 -7.38 1.94
CA ARG A 352 -10.98 -5.95 1.89
C ARG A 352 -11.04 -5.29 3.26
N GLN A 353 -11.67 -5.92 4.24
CA GLN A 353 -11.87 -5.34 5.56
C GLN A 353 -10.64 -5.50 6.45
N ARG A 354 -10.32 -4.46 7.21
CA ARG A 354 -9.16 -4.49 8.13
C ARG A 354 -9.31 -5.57 9.21
N TRP A 355 -10.53 -5.74 9.72
CA TRP A 355 -10.89 -6.67 10.79
C TRP A 355 -11.01 -8.14 10.33
N PHE A 356 -10.91 -8.44 9.04
CA PHE A 356 -10.89 -9.83 8.57
C PHE A 356 -9.58 -10.50 8.97
N ALA A 357 -9.66 -11.57 9.78
CA ALA A 357 -8.50 -12.14 10.45
C ALA A 357 -7.62 -13.03 9.54
N ALA A 358 -8.16 -13.51 8.43
CA ALA A 358 -7.52 -14.54 7.59
C ALA A 358 -6.97 -13.98 6.27
N LYS A 359 -6.25 -12.84 6.32
CA LYS A 359 -5.69 -12.17 5.12
C LYS A 359 -4.58 -12.97 4.43
N ASP A 360 -3.92 -13.86 5.17
CA ASP A 360 -2.87 -14.77 4.70
C ASP A 360 -3.44 -16.12 4.20
N ARG A 361 -4.77 -16.25 4.11
CA ARG A 361 -5.47 -17.44 3.61
C ARG A 361 -6.44 -17.06 2.51
N ARG A 362 -6.72 -18.01 1.62
CA ARG A 362 -7.73 -17.85 0.56
C ARG A 362 -9.12 -18.17 1.12
N LEU A 363 -10.07 -17.27 0.89
CA LEU A 363 -11.50 -17.49 1.13
C LEU A 363 -12.08 -18.31 -0.03
N GLU A 364 -12.65 -19.48 0.27
CA GLU A 364 -13.23 -20.38 -0.73
C GLU A 364 -14.71 -20.09 -0.97
N ALA A 365 -15.46 -19.84 0.11
CA ALA A 365 -16.87 -19.51 0.08
C ALA A 365 -17.26 -18.75 1.36
N ALA A 366 -18.35 -18.00 1.29
CA ALA A 366 -18.98 -17.42 2.48
C ALA A 366 -20.50 -17.46 2.34
N TRP A 367 -21.22 -17.88 3.38
CA TRP A 367 -22.69 -17.98 3.36
C TRP A 367 -23.32 -17.38 4.60
N VAL A 368 -24.59 -16.96 4.49
CA VAL A 368 -25.33 -16.40 5.62
C VAL A 368 -25.90 -17.56 6.44
N LEU A 369 -25.38 -17.73 7.65
CA LEU A 369 -25.83 -18.77 8.57
C LEU A 369 -27.17 -18.40 9.22
N ALA A 370 -27.32 -17.15 9.63
CA ALA A 370 -28.51 -16.63 10.29
C ALA A 370 -28.61 -15.12 10.14
N HIS A 371 -29.82 -14.56 10.17
CA HIS A 371 -30.02 -13.10 10.11
C HIS A 371 -31.25 -12.64 10.90
N GLY A 372 -31.26 -11.39 11.36
CA GLY A 372 -32.39 -10.79 12.07
C GLY A 372 -32.49 -9.28 11.81
N GLU A 373 -33.71 -8.73 11.90
CA GLU A 373 -33.94 -7.29 11.69
C GLU A 373 -33.97 -6.53 13.02
N LEU A 374 -33.03 -5.60 13.20
CA LEU A 374 -32.98 -4.69 14.34
C LEU A 374 -33.71 -3.39 13.99
N ALA A 375 -34.70 -3.01 14.81
CA ALA A 375 -35.45 -1.78 14.61
C ALA A 375 -34.59 -0.53 14.85
N ALA A 376 -34.68 0.46 13.95
CA ALA A 376 -34.03 1.75 14.17
C ALA A 376 -34.90 2.62 15.13
N PRO A 377 -34.30 3.43 16.02
CA PRO A 377 -35.05 4.38 16.83
C PRO A 377 -35.82 5.38 15.93
N GLN A 378 -37.05 5.74 16.30
CA GLN A 378 -37.84 6.72 15.53
C GLN A 378 -37.11 8.07 15.48
N ALA A 379 -36.87 8.59 14.27
CA ALA A 379 -36.37 9.95 14.09
C ALA A 379 -37.55 10.93 14.05
N ALA A 380 -37.39 12.07 14.71
CA ALA A 380 -38.25 13.22 14.46
C ALA A 380 -37.91 13.80 13.08
N GLY A 381 -38.74 13.54 12.07
CA GLY A 381 -38.89 14.45 10.93
C GLY A 381 -38.24 14.11 9.58
N ASP A 382 -37.72 12.91 9.34
CA ASP A 382 -37.13 12.56 8.02
C ASP A 382 -37.57 11.14 7.59
N GLY A 383 -38.35 11.06 6.50
CA GLY A 383 -38.87 9.82 5.92
C GLY A 383 -37.92 9.10 4.94
N SER A 384 -36.65 9.48 4.88
CA SER A 384 -35.67 9.00 3.89
C SER A 384 -34.71 7.92 4.41
N GLU A 385 -34.55 7.75 5.72
CA GLU A 385 -33.57 6.83 6.32
C GLU A 385 -34.11 5.40 6.61
N ALA A 386 -33.18 4.44 6.76
CA ALA A 386 -33.48 3.02 6.97
C ALA A 386 -34.33 2.77 8.23
N LYS A 387 -35.47 2.08 8.07
CA LYS A 387 -36.39 1.73 9.18
C LYS A 387 -35.88 0.59 10.05
N THR A 388 -35.12 -0.33 9.46
CA THR A 388 -34.52 -1.49 10.12
C THR A 388 -33.10 -1.70 9.60
N PHE A 389 -32.25 -2.25 10.46
CA PHE A 389 -30.93 -2.77 10.11
C PHE A 389 -31.00 -4.29 10.08
N LEU A 390 -30.18 -4.92 9.23
CA LEU A 390 -30.10 -6.37 9.15
C LEU A 390 -28.83 -6.85 9.84
N VAL A 391 -28.94 -7.63 10.90
CA VAL A 391 -27.80 -8.27 11.55
C VAL A 391 -27.65 -9.66 10.97
N ALA A 392 -26.57 -9.91 10.21
CA ALA A 392 -26.27 -11.22 9.65
C ALA A 392 -25.08 -11.88 10.37
N VAL A 393 -25.14 -13.18 10.53
CA VAL A 393 -24.02 -14.04 10.92
C VAL A 393 -23.58 -14.81 9.69
N VAL A 394 -22.33 -14.61 9.28
CA VAL A 394 -21.75 -15.18 8.07
C VAL A 394 -20.73 -16.24 8.45
N GLN A 395 -20.76 -17.39 7.79
CA GLN A 395 -19.73 -18.41 7.91
C GLN A 395 -18.80 -18.32 6.69
N ALA A 396 -17.51 -18.15 6.93
CA ALA A 396 -16.46 -18.05 5.93
C ALA A 396 -15.62 -19.33 5.91
N GLN A 397 -15.62 -20.03 4.77
CA GLN A 397 -14.81 -21.22 4.55
C GLN A 397 -13.44 -20.83 3.99
N LEU A 398 -12.38 -21.19 4.70
CA LEU A 398 -11.00 -20.93 4.31
C LEU A 398 -10.34 -22.21 3.79
N THR A 399 -9.36 -22.08 2.89
CA THR A 399 -8.60 -23.22 2.37
C THR A 399 -7.78 -23.89 3.48
N ASN A 400 -7.99 -25.19 3.68
CA ASN A 400 -7.28 -26.03 4.66
C ASN A 400 -7.37 -25.53 6.12
N ASP A 401 -8.45 -24.84 6.49
CA ASP A 401 -8.65 -24.31 7.84
C ASP A 401 -10.12 -24.47 8.28
N GLU A 402 -10.38 -24.33 9.57
CA GLU A 402 -11.73 -24.40 10.12
C GLU A 402 -12.59 -23.20 9.65
N PRO A 403 -13.90 -23.39 9.43
CA PRO A 403 -14.80 -22.29 9.10
C PRO A 403 -14.81 -21.22 10.20
N GLN A 404 -14.82 -19.96 9.79
CA GLN A 404 -14.84 -18.82 10.71
C GLN A 404 -16.21 -18.14 10.69
N LEU A 405 -16.72 -17.77 11.86
CA LEU A 405 -17.98 -17.02 11.98
C LEU A 405 -17.71 -15.52 12.08
N TYR A 406 -18.49 -14.74 11.34
CA TYR A 406 -18.38 -13.28 11.30
C TYR A 406 -19.73 -12.60 11.54
N LEU A 407 -19.75 -11.57 12.40
CA LEU A 407 -20.89 -10.69 12.58
C LEU A 407 -20.85 -9.57 11.54
N LEU A 408 -21.87 -9.53 10.69
CA LEU A 408 -22.00 -8.56 9.59
C LEU A 408 -23.33 -7.81 9.67
N PRO A 409 -23.38 -6.69 10.41
CA PRO A 409 -24.52 -5.78 10.38
C PRO A 409 -24.57 -4.99 9.06
N LEU A 410 -25.75 -4.91 8.45
CA LEU A 410 -26.01 -4.36 7.14
C LEU A 410 -27.08 -3.27 7.19
N ALA A 411 -26.89 -2.21 6.40
CA ALA A 411 -27.83 -1.12 6.20
C ALA A 411 -28.11 -0.92 4.71
N ALA A 412 -29.37 -0.65 4.38
CA ALA A 412 -29.79 -0.27 3.05
C ALA A 412 -29.93 1.27 2.99
N VAL A 413 -29.06 1.91 2.21
CA VAL A 413 -29.05 3.36 2.02
C VAL A 413 -29.72 3.68 0.69
N TRP A 414 -30.65 4.64 0.62
CA TRP A 414 -31.47 4.90 -0.57
C TRP A 414 -31.47 6.38 -0.99
N GLY A 415 -31.45 6.65 -2.31
CA GLY A 415 -31.68 7.98 -2.89
C GLY A 415 -30.42 8.76 -3.33
N ALA A 416 -30.65 9.83 -4.11
CA ALA A 416 -29.61 10.64 -4.75
C ALA A 416 -29.04 11.77 -3.86
N ALA A 417 -29.80 12.23 -2.85
CA ALA A 417 -29.36 13.26 -1.90
C ALA A 417 -28.20 12.78 -0.99
N GLU A 418 -27.90 11.48 -0.97
CA GLU A 418 -26.79 10.88 -0.27
C GLU A 418 -25.57 10.62 -1.19
N SER A 419 -25.42 11.28 -2.34
CA SER A 419 -24.28 11.07 -3.25
C SER A 419 -22.91 11.31 -2.58
N GLU A 420 -22.78 12.36 -1.76
CA GLU A 420 -21.55 12.63 -1.00
C GLU A 420 -21.35 11.58 0.12
N VAL A 421 -22.43 11.20 0.81
CA VAL A 421 -22.41 10.15 1.84
C VAL A 421 -22.03 8.80 1.23
N ARG A 422 -22.52 8.47 0.02
CA ARG A 422 -22.13 7.27 -0.72
C ARG A 422 -20.65 7.24 -1.05
N GLN A 423 -20.05 8.38 -1.39
CA GLN A 423 -18.60 8.47 -1.60
C GLN A 423 -17.82 8.20 -0.31
N GLN A 424 -18.28 8.75 0.82
CA GLN A 424 -17.69 8.50 2.14
C GLN A 424 -17.86 7.03 2.59
N LEU A 425 -18.97 6.39 2.22
CA LEU A 425 -19.29 5.01 2.58
C LEU A 425 -18.67 3.96 1.64
N LEU A 426 -17.97 4.36 0.56
CA LEU A 426 -17.36 3.41 -0.39
C LEU A 426 -16.54 2.27 0.27
N PRO A 427 -15.70 2.52 1.30
CA PRO A 427 -14.95 1.44 1.96
C PRO A 427 -15.86 0.43 2.69
N ALA A 428 -17.05 0.86 3.09
CA ALA A 428 -18.06 0.08 3.79
C ALA A 428 -19.15 -0.48 2.86
N THR A 429 -19.10 -0.23 1.55
CA THR A 429 -20.09 -0.70 0.58
C THR A 429 -19.82 -2.14 0.15
N LEU A 430 -20.87 -2.97 0.20
CA LEU A 430 -20.88 -4.36 -0.24
C LEU A 430 -21.39 -4.48 -1.67
N ALA A 431 -22.53 -3.85 -1.97
CA ALA A 431 -23.25 -3.99 -3.23
C ALA A 431 -24.09 -2.73 -3.53
N GLU A 432 -24.52 -2.55 -4.78
CA GLU A 432 -25.56 -1.59 -5.14
C GLU A 432 -26.94 -2.23 -4.90
N LEU A 433 -27.93 -1.42 -4.57
CA LEU A 433 -29.30 -1.86 -4.35
C LEU A 433 -30.26 -1.21 -5.34
N ARG A 434 -31.32 -1.92 -5.71
CA ARG A 434 -32.42 -1.36 -6.50
C ARG A 434 -33.79 -1.76 -5.95
N GLN A 435 -34.62 -0.76 -5.66
CA GLN A 435 -36.02 -0.94 -5.27
C GLN A 435 -36.91 -0.12 -6.22
N SER A 436 -37.49 -0.79 -7.22
CA SER A 436 -38.24 -0.13 -8.30
C SER A 436 -37.41 0.96 -8.99
N ARG A 437 -37.79 2.24 -8.89
CA ARG A 437 -37.06 3.40 -9.43
C ARG A 437 -36.00 3.99 -8.48
N ARG A 438 -35.86 3.44 -7.27
CA ARG A 438 -34.89 3.92 -6.27
C ARG A 438 -33.61 3.10 -6.36
N GLU A 439 -32.50 3.80 -6.50
CA GLU A 439 -31.17 3.22 -6.37
C GLU A 439 -30.66 3.42 -4.94
N GLY A 440 -30.00 2.39 -4.42
CA GLY A 440 -29.49 2.31 -3.06
C GLY A 440 -28.09 1.69 -3.02
N ALA A 441 -27.49 1.60 -1.84
CA ALA A 441 -26.27 0.87 -1.60
C ALA A 441 -26.47 -0.01 -0.35
N LEU A 442 -25.96 -1.23 -0.41
CA LEU A 442 -25.85 -2.13 0.72
C LEU A 442 -24.51 -1.85 1.38
N VAL A 443 -24.56 -1.30 2.58
CA VAL A 443 -23.35 -0.90 3.32
C VAL A 443 -23.32 -1.61 4.66
N GLU A 444 -22.15 -1.66 5.25
CA GLU A 444 -21.98 -2.07 6.64
C GLU A 444 -22.70 -1.09 7.58
N ALA A 445 -23.60 -1.60 8.44
CA ALA A 445 -24.45 -0.75 9.27
C ALA A 445 -23.67 0.03 10.33
N VAL A 446 -22.50 -0.47 10.77
CA VAL A 446 -21.62 0.21 11.73
C VAL A 446 -21.12 1.54 11.19
N ALA A 447 -21.11 1.75 9.87
CA ALA A 447 -20.80 3.04 9.27
C ALA A 447 -21.94 4.07 9.39
N ARG A 448 -23.08 3.72 10.01
CA ARG A 448 -24.21 4.63 10.26
C ARG A 448 -24.38 4.87 11.76
N ASP A 449 -24.33 6.13 12.18
CA ASP A 449 -24.54 6.53 13.59
C ASP A 449 -25.88 6.03 14.17
N ARG A 450 -26.94 5.99 13.35
CA ARG A 450 -28.25 5.46 13.76
C ARG A 450 -28.23 3.98 14.13
N PHE A 451 -27.32 3.18 13.56
CA PHE A 451 -27.15 1.79 13.99
C PHE A 451 -26.58 1.71 15.40
N GLY A 452 -25.63 2.59 15.73
CA GLY A 452 -25.11 2.73 17.08
C GLY A 452 -26.21 3.04 18.11
N LEU A 453 -27.13 3.94 17.78
CA LEU A 453 -28.30 4.25 18.62
C LEU A 453 -29.28 3.06 18.72
N ALA A 454 -29.48 2.31 17.63
CA ALA A 454 -30.32 1.11 17.63
C ALA A 454 -29.77 0.04 18.58
N LEU A 455 -28.46 -0.21 18.55
CA LEU A 455 -27.79 -1.12 19.47
C LEU A 455 -27.92 -0.68 20.91
N PHE A 456 -27.77 0.62 21.19
CA PHE A 456 -27.94 1.15 22.55
C PHE A 456 -29.37 0.95 23.06
N ALA A 457 -30.38 1.25 22.24
CA ALA A 457 -31.78 1.04 22.59
C ALA A 457 -32.08 -0.44 22.87
N ALA A 458 -31.49 -1.36 22.10
CA ALA A 458 -31.61 -2.80 22.34
C ALA A 458 -30.97 -3.24 23.66
N ILE A 459 -29.83 -2.65 24.05
CA ILE A 459 -29.20 -2.85 25.36
C ILE A 459 -30.10 -2.34 26.48
N GLU A 460 -30.62 -1.12 26.34
CA GLU A 460 -31.48 -0.48 27.35
C GLU A 460 -32.79 -1.26 27.59
N GLN A 461 -33.31 -1.92 26.55
CA GLN A 461 -34.53 -2.73 26.63
C GLN A 461 -34.26 -4.19 26.97
N GLU A 462 -32.99 -4.59 27.16
CA GLU A 462 -32.55 -5.99 27.28
C GLU A 462 -33.19 -6.89 26.21
N ALA A 463 -33.19 -6.40 24.97
CA ALA A 463 -33.91 -7.04 23.87
C ALA A 463 -33.33 -8.43 23.55
N SER A 464 -34.19 -9.31 23.03
CA SER A 464 -33.75 -10.49 22.29
C SER A 464 -34.15 -10.36 20.83
N LEU A 465 -33.15 -10.38 19.94
CA LEU A 465 -33.33 -10.34 18.50
C LEU A 465 -33.30 -11.77 17.94
N PRO A 466 -34.44 -12.35 17.53
CA PRO A 466 -34.46 -13.67 16.90
C PRO A 466 -33.73 -13.63 15.55
N LEU A 467 -32.96 -14.67 15.27
CA LEU A 467 -32.25 -14.89 14.02
C LEU A 467 -32.87 -16.06 13.24
N HIS A 468 -32.93 -15.89 11.93
CA HIS A 468 -33.65 -16.75 11.00
C HIS A 468 -32.76 -17.26 9.87
N ASN A 469 -33.06 -18.45 9.37
CA ASN A 469 -32.60 -19.00 8.09
C ASN A 469 -33.59 -20.09 7.63
N GLY A 470 -34.66 -19.71 6.93
CA GLY A 470 -35.78 -20.61 6.59
C GLY A 470 -36.66 -21.05 7.80
N GLY A 471 -36.29 -20.63 9.01
CA GLY A 471 -36.95 -20.86 10.31
C GLY A 471 -36.16 -20.16 11.43
N ALA A 472 -36.63 -20.16 12.67
CA ALA A 472 -35.84 -19.62 13.80
C ALA A 472 -34.65 -20.55 14.09
N VAL A 473 -33.44 -20.00 14.03
CA VAL A 473 -32.18 -20.75 14.20
C VAL A 473 -31.35 -20.25 15.36
N GLY A 474 -31.54 -19.02 15.81
CA GLY A 474 -30.77 -18.49 16.94
C GLY A 474 -31.34 -17.18 17.44
N GLU A 475 -30.58 -16.51 18.30
CA GLU A 475 -30.94 -15.19 18.78
C GLU A 475 -29.70 -14.42 19.23
N LEU A 476 -29.79 -13.09 19.13
CA LEU A 476 -28.83 -12.15 19.69
C LEU A 476 -29.47 -11.48 20.91
N ARG A 477 -28.94 -11.76 22.10
CA ARG A 477 -29.43 -11.22 23.37
C ARG A 477 -28.58 -10.05 23.83
N PHE A 478 -29.24 -8.99 24.26
CA PHE A 478 -28.61 -7.83 24.88
C PHE A 478 -28.88 -7.90 26.39
N ARG A 479 -27.82 -7.89 27.21
CA ARG A 479 -27.93 -8.02 28.67
C ARG A 479 -27.25 -6.85 29.36
N ALA A 480 -28.00 -6.09 30.15
CA ALA A 480 -27.42 -5.05 30.99
C ALA A 480 -26.81 -5.68 32.25
N THR A 481 -25.71 -5.11 32.75
CA THR A 481 -25.17 -5.44 34.07
C THR A 481 -25.78 -4.51 35.13
N PRO A 482 -25.69 -4.84 36.43
CA PRO A 482 -26.12 -3.92 37.49
C PRO A 482 -25.46 -2.52 37.39
N LEU A 483 -24.20 -2.47 36.94
CA LEU A 483 -23.45 -1.22 36.76
C LEU A 483 -24.02 -0.32 35.66
N PHE A 484 -24.79 -0.85 34.70
CA PHE A 484 -25.47 -0.04 33.69
C PHE A 484 -26.46 0.93 34.32
N ALA A 485 -27.24 0.47 35.32
CA ALA A 485 -28.23 1.30 35.98
C ALA A 485 -27.60 2.33 36.94
N GLU A 486 -26.42 2.03 37.48
CA GLU A 486 -25.67 2.90 38.38
C GLU A 486 -24.90 4.01 37.64
N THR A 487 -24.67 3.85 36.34
CA THR A 487 -23.92 4.82 35.53
C THR A 487 -24.86 5.92 35.02
N PRO A 488 -24.65 7.20 35.35
CA PRO A 488 -25.56 8.28 34.96
C PRO A 488 -25.60 8.47 33.44
N LYS A 489 -26.77 8.26 32.84
CA LYS A 489 -27.00 8.43 31.39
C LYS A 489 -27.17 9.92 31.05
N PRO A 490 -26.60 10.41 29.93
CA PRO A 490 -26.86 11.76 29.44
C PRO A 490 -28.30 11.91 28.92
N GLU A 491 -28.87 13.11 29.03
CA GLU A 491 -30.24 13.42 28.55
C GLU A 491 -30.39 13.19 27.03
N ARG A 492 -29.32 13.46 26.28
CA ARG A 492 -29.24 13.21 24.83
C ARG A 492 -28.02 12.34 24.55
N LEU A 493 -28.24 11.25 23.81
CA LEU A 493 -27.17 10.33 23.42
C LEU A 493 -26.82 10.54 21.95
N VAL A 494 -25.53 10.67 21.65
CA VAL A 494 -25.01 10.66 20.28
C VAL A 494 -24.08 9.46 20.13
N ALA A 495 -24.33 8.62 19.13
CA ALA A 495 -23.47 7.49 18.79
C ALA A 495 -22.56 7.89 17.64
N ARG A 496 -21.28 7.55 17.72
CA ARG A 496 -20.29 7.75 16.64
C ARG A 496 -19.41 6.52 16.52
N ARG A 497 -19.11 6.12 15.29
CA ARG A 497 -18.11 5.07 15.04
C ARG A 497 -16.70 5.60 15.31
N LEU A 498 -15.83 4.77 15.89
CA LEU A 498 -14.40 5.01 15.93
C LEU A 498 -13.71 4.45 14.67
N GLU A 499 -12.88 5.25 14.00
CA GLU A 499 -12.22 4.85 12.73
C GLU A 499 -10.94 4.02 12.94
N ALA A 500 -10.34 4.10 14.12
CA ALA A 500 -9.04 3.48 14.43
C ALA A 500 -9.19 2.04 14.94
N GLU A 501 -9.38 1.05 14.07
CA GLU A 501 -9.64 -0.33 14.51
C GLU A 501 -8.89 -1.41 13.72
N GLN A 502 -8.40 -2.42 14.47
CA GLN A 502 -7.60 -3.54 13.95
C GLN A 502 -8.43 -4.83 13.77
N SER A 503 -9.22 -5.27 14.75
CA SER A 503 -9.91 -6.57 14.75
C SER A 503 -11.43 -6.51 14.99
N ASN A 504 -11.94 -5.45 15.60
CA ASN A 504 -13.34 -5.32 16.04
C ASN A 504 -13.97 -4.01 15.56
N SER A 505 -15.24 -3.77 15.91
CA SER A 505 -15.85 -2.46 15.67
C SER A 505 -16.46 -1.77 16.87
N SER A 506 -16.19 -0.48 17.03
CA SER A 506 -16.49 0.27 18.25
C SER A 506 -17.37 1.47 17.96
N VAL A 507 -18.39 1.61 18.78
CA VAL A 507 -19.32 2.74 18.79
C VAL A 507 -19.12 3.49 20.09
N LEU A 508 -18.71 4.74 19.98
CA LEU A 508 -18.59 5.67 21.08
C LEU A 508 -19.93 6.37 21.32
N TYR A 509 -20.40 6.37 22.55
CA TYR A 509 -21.57 7.12 23.01
C TYR A 509 -21.11 8.33 23.81
N GLU A 510 -20.65 9.35 23.09
CA GLU A 510 -20.01 10.57 23.62
C GLU A 510 -19.00 10.26 24.74
N ASP A 511 -19.25 10.77 25.94
CA ASP A 511 -18.44 10.57 27.14
C ASP A 511 -19.12 9.65 28.17
N TYR A 512 -20.11 8.86 27.74
CA TYR A 512 -20.88 7.94 28.57
C TYR A 512 -20.37 6.49 28.48
N ALA A 513 -20.29 5.93 27.27
CA ALA A 513 -19.94 4.52 27.09
C ALA A 513 -19.28 4.23 25.73
N LEU A 514 -18.62 3.08 25.61
CA LEU A 514 -18.05 2.55 24.37
C LEU A 514 -18.53 1.11 24.17
N LEU A 515 -19.23 0.85 23.06
CA LEU A 515 -19.63 -0.50 22.66
C LEU A 515 -18.62 -1.06 21.68
N LYS A 516 -17.97 -2.17 22.04
CA LYS A 516 -17.13 -2.96 21.17
C LYS A 516 -17.92 -4.15 20.64
N LEU A 517 -18.11 -4.23 19.34
CA LEU A 517 -18.74 -5.31 18.60
C LEU A 517 -17.66 -6.25 18.04
N TYR A 518 -17.74 -7.52 18.41
CA TYR A 518 -16.80 -8.52 17.94
C TYR A 518 -17.13 -8.93 16.51
N ARG A 519 -16.16 -8.79 15.60
CA ARG A 519 -16.37 -9.13 14.19
C ARG A 519 -16.20 -10.60 13.93
N ARG A 520 -15.13 -11.20 14.44
CA ARG A 520 -14.95 -12.65 14.42
C ARG A 520 -15.58 -13.25 15.67
N LEU A 521 -16.58 -14.09 15.48
CA LEU A 521 -17.32 -14.74 16.56
C LEU A 521 -16.69 -16.10 16.86
N GLN A 522 -16.41 -16.36 18.13
CA GLN A 522 -15.84 -17.64 18.58
C GLN A 522 -16.73 -18.24 19.68
N PRO A 523 -17.00 -19.56 19.63
CA PRO A 523 -17.72 -20.25 20.68
C PRO A 523 -17.01 -20.12 22.03
N GLY A 524 -17.79 -19.87 23.09
CA GLY A 524 -17.32 -19.81 24.48
C GLY A 524 -17.27 -18.39 25.07
N LEU A 525 -16.81 -18.32 26.32
CA LEU A 525 -16.69 -17.08 27.07
C LEU A 525 -15.56 -16.21 26.50
N HIS A 526 -15.88 -14.98 26.08
CA HIS A 526 -14.87 -14.07 25.56
C HIS A 526 -13.94 -13.57 26.69
N PRO A 527 -12.60 -13.64 26.52
CA PRO A 527 -11.65 -13.27 27.56
C PRO A 527 -11.86 -11.84 28.08
N GLU A 528 -12.13 -10.89 27.19
CA GLU A 528 -12.31 -9.49 27.58
C GLU A 528 -13.53 -9.27 28.48
N VAL A 529 -14.64 -9.95 28.17
CA VAL A 529 -15.88 -9.91 28.99
C VAL A 529 -15.66 -10.59 30.33
N GLU A 530 -15.02 -11.76 30.32
CA GLU A 530 -14.76 -12.55 31.52
C GLU A 530 -13.79 -11.82 32.48
N MET A 531 -12.69 -11.27 31.95
CA MET A 531 -11.66 -10.57 32.71
C MET A 531 -12.17 -9.26 33.30
N SER A 532 -12.87 -8.44 32.50
CA SER A 532 -13.42 -7.16 32.98
C SER A 532 -14.45 -7.35 34.09
N ARG A 533 -15.39 -8.29 33.93
CA ARG A 533 -16.36 -8.63 34.98
C ARG A 533 -15.67 -9.08 36.26
N PHE A 534 -14.70 -9.98 36.17
CA PHE A 534 -13.97 -10.45 37.34
C PHE A 534 -13.23 -9.30 38.05
N LEU A 535 -12.47 -8.48 37.30
CA LEU A 535 -11.67 -7.40 37.85
C LEU A 535 -12.54 -6.34 38.54
N VAL A 536 -13.66 -5.95 37.92
CA VAL A 536 -14.52 -4.89 38.42
C VAL A 536 -15.45 -5.39 39.53
N GLU A 537 -16.23 -6.44 39.26
CA GLU A 537 -17.31 -6.88 40.16
C GLU A 537 -16.80 -7.71 41.34
N ARG A 538 -15.77 -8.54 41.14
CA ARG A 538 -15.25 -9.44 42.20
C ARG A 538 -13.99 -8.91 42.86
N ALA A 539 -13.02 -8.48 42.07
CA ALA A 539 -11.71 -8.11 42.57
C ALA A 539 -11.63 -6.65 43.06
N GLY A 540 -12.58 -5.80 42.65
CA GLY A 540 -12.63 -4.39 43.01
C GLY A 540 -11.48 -3.57 42.44
N PHE A 541 -10.94 -3.98 41.28
CA PHE A 541 -9.86 -3.28 40.59
C PHE A 541 -10.42 -2.09 39.82
N ALA A 542 -10.14 -0.87 40.30
CA ALA A 542 -10.74 0.36 39.78
C ALA A 542 -10.16 0.85 38.44
N ASN A 543 -8.96 0.40 38.06
CA ASN A 543 -8.21 0.89 36.90
C ASN A 543 -8.52 0.07 35.62
N THR A 544 -9.79 -0.24 35.39
CA THR A 544 -10.29 -0.83 34.14
C THR A 544 -11.72 -0.33 33.91
N PRO A 545 -12.15 -0.09 32.65
CA PRO A 545 -13.51 0.34 32.37
C PRO A 545 -14.56 -0.67 32.88
N PRO A 546 -15.64 -0.23 33.54
CA PRO A 546 -16.69 -1.14 34.00
C PRO A 546 -17.46 -1.73 32.80
N PRO A 547 -17.65 -3.06 32.71
CA PRO A 547 -18.51 -3.64 31.69
C PRO A 547 -19.97 -3.34 32.06
N LEU A 548 -20.61 -2.49 31.28
CA LEU A 548 -21.99 -2.07 31.50
C LEU A 548 -23.01 -3.04 30.86
N ALA A 549 -22.70 -3.65 29.72
CA ALA A 549 -23.60 -4.61 29.07
C ALA A 549 -22.85 -5.62 28.20
N THR A 550 -23.47 -6.75 27.90
CA THR A 550 -22.96 -7.75 26.94
C THR A 550 -23.97 -8.05 25.85
N VAL A 551 -23.46 -8.34 24.66
CA VAL A 551 -24.25 -8.84 23.53
C VAL A 551 -23.81 -10.28 23.26
N GLU A 552 -24.75 -11.22 23.31
CA GLU A 552 -24.49 -12.66 23.25
C GLU A 552 -25.27 -13.27 22.08
N LEU A 553 -24.58 -14.00 21.22
CA LEU A 553 -25.18 -14.79 20.15
C LEU A 553 -25.38 -16.23 20.62
N THR A 554 -26.58 -16.77 20.43
CA THR A 554 -26.86 -18.21 20.57
C THR A 554 -27.26 -18.78 19.21
N LEU A 555 -26.61 -19.86 18.80
CA LEU A 555 -26.89 -20.64 17.58
C LEU A 555 -27.10 -22.12 17.95
N PRO A 556 -27.71 -22.95 17.07
CA PRO A 556 -27.82 -24.38 17.31
C PRO A 556 -26.44 -25.02 17.10
N GLY A 557 -26.09 -26.02 17.92
CA GLY A 557 -24.88 -26.83 17.75
C GLY A 557 -25.20 -28.32 17.81
N ASP A 558 -24.25 -29.17 17.40
CA ASP A 558 -24.46 -30.62 17.24
C ASP A 558 -24.82 -31.36 18.55
N ALA A 559 -24.39 -30.84 19.71
CA ALA A 559 -24.66 -31.42 21.03
C ALA A 559 -25.25 -30.43 22.05
N ASP A 560 -24.86 -29.14 21.97
CA ASP A 560 -25.34 -28.03 22.81
C ASP A 560 -25.45 -26.75 21.98
N ASN A 561 -26.26 -25.79 22.42
CA ASN A 561 -26.34 -24.48 21.78
C ASN A 561 -24.98 -23.76 21.83
N LEU A 562 -24.53 -23.31 20.67
CA LEU A 562 -23.29 -22.60 20.49
C LEU A 562 -23.47 -21.14 20.93
N THR A 563 -22.77 -20.73 21.99
CA THR A 563 -22.86 -19.37 22.54
C THR A 563 -21.57 -18.61 22.28
N CYS A 564 -21.67 -17.44 21.66
CA CYS A 564 -20.55 -16.53 21.36
C CYS A 564 -20.82 -15.16 21.98
N ALA A 565 -19.80 -14.48 22.47
CA ALA A 565 -19.92 -13.04 22.68
C ALA A 565 -19.92 -12.34 21.31
N ALA A 566 -20.87 -11.44 21.10
CA ALA A 566 -20.98 -10.59 19.92
C ALA A 566 -20.60 -9.13 20.20
N GLY A 567 -20.55 -8.73 21.47
CA GLY A 567 -20.05 -7.42 21.87
C GLY A 567 -20.12 -7.16 23.37
N VAL A 568 -19.53 -6.05 23.79
CA VAL A 568 -19.51 -5.57 25.18
C VAL A 568 -19.56 -4.05 25.21
N LEU A 569 -20.40 -3.50 26.08
CA LEU A 569 -20.48 -2.07 26.37
C LEU A 569 -19.65 -1.77 27.61
N PHE A 570 -18.66 -0.90 27.51
CA PHE A 570 -17.85 -0.40 28.62
C PHE A 570 -18.25 1.02 29.01
N GLY A 571 -18.17 1.34 30.29
CA GLY A 571 -18.29 2.73 30.76
C GLY A 571 -17.14 3.57 30.23
N PHE A 572 -17.43 4.79 29.82
CA PHE A 572 -16.41 5.67 29.24
C PHE A 572 -15.47 6.20 30.32
N VAL A 573 -14.18 6.10 30.05
CA VAL A 573 -13.13 6.66 30.91
C VAL A 573 -12.58 7.90 30.23
N ARG A 574 -12.85 9.09 30.79
CA ARG A 574 -12.29 10.35 30.29
C ARG A 574 -10.76 10.32 30.44
N ASN A 575 -10.05 10.35 29.32
CA ASN A 575 -8.61 10.09 29.25
C ASN A 575 -7.88 11.11 28.33
N GLN A 576 -6.56 11.16 28.39
CA GLN A 576 -5.69 12.01 27.54
C GLN A 576 -5.07 11.24 26.35
N GLY A 577 -5.62 10.08 25.98
CA GLY A 577 -5.06 9.19 24.97
C GLY A 577 -4.43 7.92 25.56
N ASP A 578 -3.87 7.09 24.69
CA ASP A 578 -3.17 5.87 25.08
C ASP A 578 -1.73 6.14 25.58
N GLY A 579 -1.18 5.17 26.31
CA GLY A 579 0.17 5.25 26.87
C GLY A 579 1.27 5.24 25.81
N TRP A 580 0.99 4.75 24.59
CA TRP A 580 1.96 4.75 23.49
C TRP A 580 2.14 6.18 22.97
N THR A 581 1.05 6.86 22.64
CA THR A 581 1.03 8.26 22.20
C THR A 581 1.66 9.16 23.24
N LEU A 582 1.31 8.99 24.52
CA LEU A 582 1.92 9.74 25.62
C LEU A 582 3.44 9.54 25.71
N ALA A 583 3.92 8.31 25.50
CA ALA A 583 5.35 8.01 25.49
C ALA A 583 6.07 8.61 24.27
N GLN A 584 5.46 8.53 23.07
CA GLN A 584 5.99 9.13 21.84
C GLN A 584 6.08 10.66 21.98
N ASP A 585 5.00 11.34 22.37
CA ASP A 585 4.97 12.79 22.53
C ASP A 585 5.96 13.29 23.59
N TYR A 586 6.18 12.52 24.65
CA TYR A 586 7.22 12.81 25.64
C TYR A 586 8.61 12.63 25.05
N LEU A 587 8.90 11.48 24.43
CA LEU A 587 10.22 11.15 23.90
C LEU A 587 10.64 12.10 22.79
N THR A 588 9.74 12.43 21.87
CA THR A 588 10.00 13.36 20.77
C THR A 588 10.40 14.73 21.32
N ARG A 589 9.66 15.27 22.31
CA ARG A 589 10.01 16.54 22.97
C ARG A 589 11.33 16.46 23.72
N TYR A 590 11.53 15.41 24.53
CA TYR A 590 12.76 15.20 25.29
C TYR A 590 14.01 15.13 24.40
N LEU A 591 13.92 14.43 23.26
CA LEU A 591 15.00 14.34 22.30
C LEU A 591 15.23 15.68 21.59
N ASP A 592 14.16 16.39 21.19
CA ASP A 592 14.29 17.69 20.52
C ASP A 592 14.91 18.76 21.45
N ASP A 593 14.47 18.83 22.70
CA ASP A 593 15.00 19.77 23.71
C ASP A 593 16.47 19.47 24.00
N ALA A 594 16.84 18.20 24.20
CA ALA A 594 18.21 17.78 24.45
C ALA A 594 19.17 18.02 23.26
N LEU A 595 18.63 18.16 22.05
CA LEU A 595 19.38 18.58 20.86
C LEU A 595 19.51 20.10 20.77
N ASN A 596 18.45 20.85 21.13
CA ASN A 596 18.45 22.32 21.09
C ASN A 596 19.29 22.96 22.20
N GLU A 597 19.44 22.30 23.35
CA GLU A 597 20.33 22.75 24.44
C GLU A 597 21.82 22.52 24.16
N ALA A 598 22.16 21.78 23.10
CA ALA A 598 23.55 21.58 22.69
C ALA A 598 24.07 22.80 21.91
N ALA A 599 24.98 23.58 22.51
CA ALA A 599 25.71 24.62 21.77
C ALA A 599 26.42 24.02 20.54
N PRO A 600 26.50 24.74 19.40
CA PRO A 600 27.18 24.23 18.21
C PRO A 600 28.66 23.95 18.52
N GLY A 601 29.03 22.66 18.49
CA GLY A 601 30.38 22.17 18.82
C GLY A 601 30.54 21.51 20.19
N ALA A 602 29.47 21.35 20.99
CA ALA A 602 29.53 20.55 22.21
C ALA A 602 29.67 19.05 21.87
N ASN A 603 30.72 18.41 22.38
CA ASN A 603 30.89 16.96 22.26
C ASN A 603 29.67 16.23 22.84
N PRO A 604 29.24 15.11 22.24
CA PRO A 604 28.23 14.26 22.86
C PRO A 604 28.69 13.87 24.27
N PRO A 605 27.80 13.85 25.29
CA PRO A 605 28.16 13.42 26.63
C PRO A 605 28.77 12.01 26.54
N GLU A 606 30.00 11.85 27.05
CA GLU A 606 30.76 10.60 26.93
C GLU A 606 30.26 9.53 27.92
N SER A 607 29.35 9.88 28.82
CA SER A 607 28.78 8.96 29.79
C SER A 607 27.32 9.29 30.15
N ALA A 608 26.59 8.27 30.60
CA ALA A 608 25.21 8.40 31.05
C ALA A 608 25.03 9.31 32.30
N ALA A 609 26.12 9.72 32.95
CA ALA A 609 26.13 10.57 34.12
C ALA A 609 26.10 12.08 33.79
N GLU A 610 26.44 12.46 32.55
CA GLU A 610 26.47 13.86 32.08
C GLU A 610 25.17 14.27 31.34
N MET A 611 24.22 13.35 31.22
CA MET A 611 22.97 13.60 30.49
C MET A 611 21.96 14.39 31.35
N PRO A 612 21.19 15.33 30.76
CA PRO A 612 20.07 15.98 31.44
C PRO A 612 19.15 14.93 32.04
N ASP A 613 18.71 15.11 33.29
CA ASP A 613 17.78 14.17 33.90
C ASP A 613 16.45 14.28 33.13
N PRO A 614 15.98 13.23 32.40
CA PRO A 614 14.66 13.25 31.81
C PRO A 614 13.66 13.67 32.88
N ASP A 615 12.90 14.72 32.58
CA ASP A 615 11.93 15.32 33.48
C ASP A 615 11.21 14.25 34.30
N ASN A 616 11.20 14.45 35.63
CA ASN A 616 10.75 13.49 36.64
C ASN A 616 9.30 12.97 36.41
N PHE A 617 8.54 13.63 35.53
CA PHE A 617 7.16 13.34 35.20
C PHE A 617 6.94 11.98 34.52
N PHE A 618 7.59 11.68 33.38
CA PHE A 618 7.33 10.40 32.70
C PHE A 618 7.88 9.21 33.50
N LEU A 619 9.01 9.39 34.20
CA LEU A 619 9.53 8.36 35.10
C LEU A 619 8.58 8.09 36.28
N ALA A 620 7.87 9.11 36.77
CA ALA A 620 6.79 8.92 37.73
C ALA A 620 5.62 8.12 37.12
N LEU A 621 5.23 8.41 35.88
CA LEU A 621 4.21 7.64 35.16
C LEU A 621 4.62 6.18 34.94
N ALA A 622 5.86 5.90 34.55
CA ALA A 622 6.35 4.52 34.40
C ALA A 622 6.29 3.74 35.74
N ARG A 623 6.57 4.41 36.88
CA ARG A 623 6.39 3.81 38.21
C ARG A 623 4.92 3.58 38.54
N GLN A 624 4.02 4.52 38.20
CA GLN A 624 2.57 4.36 38.38
C GLN A 624 2.04 3.18 37.55
N LEU A 625 2.45 3.07 36.30
CA LEU A 625 2.12 1.94 35.44
C LEU A 625 2.55 0.62 36.08
N GLY A 626 3.79 0.54 36.61
CA GLY A 626 4.28 -0.64 37.31
C GLY A 626 3.50 -0.99 38.58
N LEU A 627 3.06 0.03 39.33
CA LEU A 627 2.17 -0.14 40.48
C LEU A 627 0.81 -0.72 40.06
N ARG A 628 0.15 -0.13 39.04
CA ARG A 628 -1.18 -0.59 38.61
C ARG A 628 -1.15 -1.98 37.97
N THR A 629 -0.12 -2.31 37.18
CA THR A 629 0.07 -3.67 36.66
C THR A 629 0.20 -4.69 37.80
N ALA A 630 0.94 -4.35 38.86
CA ALA A 630 1.05 -5.24 40.02
C ALA A 630 -0.28 -5.37 40.78
N GLN A 631 -1.02 -4.29 40.99
CA GLN A 631 -2.32 -4.33 41.64
C GLN A 631 -3.33 -5.18 40.85
N MET A 632 -3.33 -5.09 39.52
CA MET A 632 -4.13 -5.95 38.65
C MET A 632 -3.78 -7.43 38.83
N HIS A 633 -2.49 -7.78 38.75
CA HIS A 633 -2.05 -9.17 38.92
C HIS A 633 -2.31 -9.71 40.33
N ARG A 634 -2.17 -8.86 41.34
CA ARG A 634 -2.48 -9.21 42.72
C ARG A 634 -3.97 -9.44 42.92
N ALA A 635 -4.83 -8.62 42.31
CA ALA A 635 -6.27 -8.80 42.28
C ALA A 635 -6.64 -10.17 41.65
N LEU A 636 -6.02 -10.51 40.52
CA LEU A 636 -6.20 -11.80 39.85
C LEU A 636 -5.70 -13.01 40.67
N ALA A 637 -4.67 -12.82 41.51
CA ALA A 637 -4.09 -13.88 42.32
C ALA A 637 -4.83 -14.09 43.66
N GLU A 638 -5.24 -13.01 44.32
CA GLU A 638 -5.71 -13.05 45.72
C GLU A 638 -7.24 -13.02 45.84
N ARG A 639 -7.96 -12.54 44.81
CA ARG A 639 -9.43 -12.35 44.86
C ARG A 639 -10.23 -13.36 44.03
N ALA A 640 -9.60 -14.45 43.60
CA ALA A 640 -10.27 -15.47 42.79
C ALA A 640 -11.42 -16.20 43.51
N GLY A 641 -11.31 -16.37 44.85
CA GLY A 641 -12.25 -17.17 45.62
C GLY A 641 -12.37 -18.60 45.07
N ASP A 642 -13.61 -19.08 44.94
CA ASP A 642 -13.92 -20.43 44.43
C ASP A 642 -14.09 -20.50 42.90
N ASP A 643 -13.91 -19.40 42.17
CA ASP A 643 -14.06 -19.36 40.71
C ASP A 643 -12.97 -20.22 40.04
N PRO A 644 -13.30 -21.36 39.40
CA PRO A 644 -12.29 -22.24 38.81
C PRO A 644 -11.49 -21.58 37.68
N ALA A 645 -12.07 -20.62 36.95
CA ALA A 645 -11.41 -19.95 35.84
C ALA A 645 -10.31 -18.98 36.30
N PHE A 646 -10.45 -18.43 37.51
CA PHE A 646 -9.50 -17.48 38.11
C PHE A 646 -8.67 -18.06 39.24
N ARG A 647 -9.09 -19.19 39.83
CA ARG A 647 -8.39 -19.83 40.95
C ARG A 647 -6.93 -20.10 40.59
N PRO A 648 -5.96 -19.56 41.33
CA PRO A 648 -4.55 -19.77 41.04
C PRO A 648 -4.17 -21.25 41.10
N GLU A 649 -3.24 -21.65 40.24
CA GLU A 649 -2.75 -23.02 40.18
C GLU A 649 -1.24 -23.04 40.43
N ARG A 650 -0.72 -24.01 41.18
CA ARG A 650 0.73 -24.11 41.38
C ARG A 650 1.42 -24.33 40.03
N ILE A 651 2.50 -23.57 39.77
CA ILE A 651 3.37 -23.82 38.62
C ILE A 651 4.15 -25.10 38.89
N ARG A 652 4.01 -26.08 38.00
CA ARG A 652 4.68 -27.38 38.10
C ARG A 652 5.88 -27.45 37.17
N ARG A 653 6.72 -28.49 37.33
CA ARG A 653 7.87 -28.72 36.44
C ARG A 653 7.43 -28.92 34.99
N GLU A 654 6.27 -29.54 34.78
CA GLU A 654 5.69 -29.77 33.46
C GLU A 654 5.33 -28.46 32.76
N ASP A 655 4.80 -27.46 33.50
CA ASP A 655 4.49 -26.13 32.94
C ASP A 655 5.77 -25.42 32.45
N LEU A 656 6.84 -25.48 33.24
CA LEU A 656 8.14 -24.88 32.89
C LEU A 656 8.77 -25.56 31.67
N ALA A 657 8.64 -26.89 31.59
CA ALA A 657 9.10 -27.66 30.43
C ALA A 657 8.29 -27.33 29.17
N GLU A 658 6.95 -27.21 29.27
CA GLU A 658 6.05 -26.80 28.18
C GLU A 658 6.42 -25.40 27.67
N TRP A 659 6.60 -24.42 28.56
CA TRP A 659 6.98 -23.07 28.16
C TRP A 659 8.36 -23.02 27.50
N ARG A 660 9.34 -23.75 28.03
CA ARG A 660 10.67 -23.83 27.42
C ARG A 660 10.60 -24.44 26.02
N HIS A 661 9.93 -25.58 25.87
CA HIS A 661 9.82 -26.27 24.59
C HIS A 661 9.14 -25.38 23.53
N ALA A 662 8.03 -24.74 23.89
CA ALA A 662 7.32 -23.84 22.97
C ALA A 662 8.22 -22.66 22.51
N VAL A 663 9.07 -22.12 23.39
CA VAL A 663 10.02 -21.06 23.02
C VAL A 663 11.16 -21.60 22.15
N GLU A 664 11.66 -22.81 22.40
CA GLU A 664 12.65 -23.46 21.54
C GLU A 664 12.10 -23.71 20.13
N GLU A 665 10.88 -24.23 20.00
CA GLU A 665 10.19 -24.45 18.71
C GLU A 665 9.97 -23.12 17.95
N ASN A 666 9.49 -22.08 18.64
CA ASN A 666 9.30 -20.77 18.04
C ASN A 666 10.64 -20.14 17.61
N ALA A 667 11.70 -20.33 18.37
CA ALA A 667 13.04 -19.85 18.01
C ALA A 667 13.58 -20.56 16.76
N GLU A 668 13.40 -21.88 16.67
CA GLU A 668 13.78 -22.66 15.48
C GLU A 668 13.01 -22.20 14.24
N ALA A 669 11.69 -22.05 14.35
CA ALA A 669 10.85 -21.56 13.26
C ALA A 669 11.22 -20.13 12.82
N MET A 670 11.52 -19.25 13.79
CA MET A 670 11.98 -17.88 13.53
C MET A 670 13.32 -17.87 12.78
N LEU A 671 14.31 -18.65 13.23
CA LEU A 671 15.63 -18.74 12.57
C LEU A 671 15.50 -19.26 11.14
N ALA A 672 14.75 -20.35 10.94
CA ALA A 672 14.50 -20.89 9.60
C ALA A 672 13.76 -19.88 8.69
N ARG A 673 12.93 -19.02 9.26
CA ARG A 673 12.26 -17.95 8.51
C ARG A 673 13.22 -16.81 8.17
N LEU A 674 14.08 -16.41 9.09
CA LEU A 674 15.12 -15.41 8.85
C LEU A 674 16.08 -15.86 7.74
N GLU A 675 16.56 -17.11 7.78
CA GLU A 675 17.45 -17.68 6.76
C GLU A 675 16.82 -17.66 5.36
N ARG A 676 15.52 -17.96 5.25
CA ARG A 676 14.80 -17.96 3.96
C ARG A 676 14.41 -16.54 3.47
N GLY A 677 14.33 -15.56 4.37
CA GLY A 677 13.69 -14.27 4.13
C GLY A 677 14.64 -13.07 3.94
N GLN A 678 15.95 -13.28 3.87
CA GLN A 678 16.95 -12.19 3.88
C GLN A 678 16.92 -11.29 2.63
N GLY A 679 16.38 -11.78 1.51
CA GLY A 679 16.36 -11.07 0.22
C GLY A 679 15.65 -9.71 0.26
N GLY A 680 14.65 -9.55 1.14
CA GLY A 680 13.84 -8.33 1.29
C GLY A 680 14.22 -7.42 2.46
N LEU A 681 15.29 -7.72 3.21
CA LEU A 681 15.76 -6.89 4.32
C LEU A 681 16.75 -5.83 3.85
N HIS A 682 16.65 -4.60 4.40
CA HIS A 682 17.67 -3.56 4.22
C HIS A 682 19.00 -3.96 4.88
N GLU A 683 20.10 -3.35 4.44
CA GLU A 683 21.49 -3.73 4.80
C GLU A 683 21.74 -3.84 6.32
N GLY A 684 21.32 -2.84 7.10
CA GLY A 684 21.47 -2.86 8.56
C GLY A 684 20.66 -3.97 9.25
N ALA A 685 19.43 -4.24 8.76
CA ALA A 685 18.60 -5.33 9.27
C ALA A 685 19.14 -6.71 8.86
N ARG A 686 19.78 -6.81 7.68
CA ARG A 686 20.42 -8.04 7.21
C ARG A 686 21.64 -8.39 8.07
N SER A 687 22.52 -7.44 8.36
CA SER A 687 23.67 -7.62 9.25
C SER A 687 23.25 -8.11 10.66
N LEU A 688 22.19 -7.52 11.22
CA LEU A 688 21.63 -7.96 12.50
C LEU A 688 21.00 -9.36 12.42
N ALA A 689 20.31 -9.68 11.33
CA ALA A 689 19.76 -11.01 11.10
C ALA A 689 20.87 -12.07 10.99
N ASP A 690 21.95 -11.79 10.26
CA ASP A 690 23.13 -12.66 10.16
C ASP A 690 23.77 -12.89 11.53
N THR A 691 23.90 -11.83 12.32
CA THR A 691 24.40 -11.91 13.70
C THR A 691 23.53 -12.81 14.57
N LEU A 692 22.21 -12.69 14.47
CA LEU A 692 21.27 -13.53 15.23
C LEU A 692 21.30 -15.00 14.77
N ILE A 693 21.36 -15.25 13.47
CA ILE A 693 21.49 -16.61 12.91
C ILE A 693 22.77 -17.27 13.42
N ALA A 694 23.90 -16.55 13.34
CA ALA A 694 25.18 -17.03 13.87
C ALA A 694 25.15 -17.24 15.41
N ALA A 695 24.36 -16.44 16.12
CA ALA A 695 24.14 -16.57 17.56
C ALA A 695 23.10 -17.65 17.96
N GLY A 696 22.56 -18.43 17.02
CA GLY A 696 21.58 -19.49 17.28
C GLY A 696 21.96 -20.42 18.43
N PRO A 697 23.16 -21.02 18.49
CA PRO A 697 23.58 -21.87 19.61
C PRO A 697 23.61 -21.14 20.97
N GLN A 698 23.92 -19.84 20.98
CA GLN A 698 23.91 -18.99 22.17
C GLN A 698 22.46 -18.68 22.58
N LEU A 699 21.56 -18.46 21.61
CA LEU A 699 20.13 -18.28 21.85
C LEU A 699 19.52 -19.50 22.55
N PHE A 700 19.72 -20.72 22.04
CA PHE A 700 19.20 -21.93 22.69
C PHE A 700 19.81 -22.16 24.08
N ARG A 701 21.09 -21.83 24.28
CA ARG A 701 21.71 -21.86 25.63
C ARG A 701 21.07 -20.83 26.56
N ALA A 702 20.81 -19.62 26.08
CA ALA A 702 20.12 -18.59 26.85
C ALA A 702 18.71 -19.05 27.27
N ILE A 703 17.91 -19.56 26.33
CA ILE A 703 16.56 -20.11 26.58
C ILE A 703 16.59 -21.15 27.72
N ARG A 704 17.53 -22.10 27.66
CA ARG A 704 17.68 -23.15 28.68
C ARG A 704 18.15 -22.60 30.03
N SER A 705 19.11 -21.67 30.03
CA SER A 705 19.69 -21.11 31.26
C SER A 705 18.73 -20.19 32.03
N LEU A 706 17.83 -19.51 31.32
CA LEU A 706 16.88 -18.56 31.90
C LEU A 706 15.65 -19.26 32.50
N MET A 707 15.36 -20.50 32.11
CA MET A 707 14.27 -21.29 32.67
C MET A 707 14.74 -22.04 33.92
N PRO A 708 14.22 -21.71 35.13
CA PRO A 708 14.58 -22.46 36.34
C PRO A 708 14.04 -23.89 36.28
N GLU A 709 14.70 -24.84 36.96
CA GLU A 709 14.20 -26.22 37.09
C GLU A 709 12.92 -26.30 37.95
N GLU A 710 12.83 -25.43 38.96
CA GLU A 710 11.67 -25.32 39.84
C GLU A 710 11.44 -23.86 40.28
N ILE A 711 10.17 -23.51 40.46
CA ILE A 711 9.78 -22.24 41.05
C ILE A 711 8.67 -22.42 42.08
N VAL A 712 8.70 -21.59 43.11
CA VAL A 712 7.60 -21.45 44.08
C VAL A 712 6.79 -20.23 43.68
N ALA A 713 5.76 -20.46 42.86
CA ALA A 713 4.78 -19.48 42.42
C ALA A 713 3.51 -20.18 41.88
N VAL A 714 2.43 -19.43 41.73
CA VAL A 714 1.20 -19.88 41.08
C VAL A 714 1.00 -19.18 39.73
N LYS A 715 0.41 -19.89 38.77
CA LYS A 715 -0.11 -19.33 37.52
C LYS A 715 -1.52 -18.81 37.74
N THR A 716 -1.81 -17.67 37.15
CA THR A 716 -3.10 -16.96 37.27
C THR A 716 -3.61 -16.59 35.88
N ARG A 717 -4.84 -16.09 35.81
CA ARG A 717 -5.22 -15.25 34.68
C ARG A 717 -4.36 -13.99 34.67
N TYR A 718 -4.15 -13.45 33.50
CA TYR A 718 -3.30 -12.28 33.21
C TYR A 718 -3.85 -11.62 31.94
N HIS A 719 -3.35 -10.44 31.58
CA HIS A 719 -3.85 -9.67 30.43
C HIS A 719 -3.56 -10.36 29.09
N GLY A 720 -2.36 -10.91 28.92
CA GLY A 720 -2.03 -11.76 27.77
C GLY A 720 -1.51 -11.03 26.55
N ASP A 721 -1.65 -9.70 26.48
CA ASP A 721 -1.07 -8.86 25.42
C ASP A 721 -0.84 -7.42 25.92
N LEU A 722 -0.28 -7.27 27.11
CA LEU A 722 -0.09 -5.96 27.72
C LEU A 722 1.04 -5.17 27.05
N HIS A 723 0.73 -3.99 26.51
CA HIS A 723 1.68 -2.99 25.99
C HIS A 723 1.15 -1.56 26.19
N LEU A 724 1.95 -0.54 25.86
CA LEU A 724 1.60 0.87 26.11
C LEU A 724 0.31 1.34 25.41
N ALA A 725 -0.08 0.73 24.29
CA ALA A 725 -1.33 1.07 23.62
C ALA A 725 -2.57 0.41 24.26
N GLN A 726 -2.38 -0.58 25.15
CA GLN A 726 -3.46 -1.22 25.92
C GLN A 726 -3.66 -0.59 27.31
N VAL A 727 -3.04 0.57 27.51
CA VAL A 727 -3.29 1.40 28.69
C VAL A 727 -3.67 2.79 28.25
N ILE A 728 -4.69 3.36 28.88
CA ILE A 728 -5.13 4.74 28.63
C ILE A 728 -4.71 5.62 29.81
N ALA A 729 -4.19 6.79 29.51
CA ALA A 729 -3.72 7.74 30.50
C ALA A 729 -4.89 8.57 31.05
N VAL A 730 -5.06 8.59 32.37
CA VAL A 730 -6.08 9.36 33.07
C VAL A 730 -5.41 10.22 34.12
N GLN A 731 -5.21 11.50 33.79
CA GLN A 731 -4.43 12.45 34.57
C GLN A 731 -3.00 11.93 34.80
N ASN A 732 -2.71 11.45 36.03
CA ASN A 732 -1.40 10.91 36.41
C ASN A 732 -1.46 9.39 36.71
N ASP A 733 -2.49 8.71 36.20
CA ASP A 733 -2.74 7.28 36.41
C ASP A 733 -3.06 6.56 35.09
N PHE A 734 -3.15 5.23 35.13
CA PHE A 734 -3.42 4.38 33.96
C PHE A 734 -4.59 3.44 34.17
N TYR A 735 -5.39 3.26 33.12
CA TYR A 735 -6.45 2.25 33.05
C TYR A 735 -6.12 1.21 31.99
N PHE A 736 -6.44 -0.06 32.26
CA PHE A 736 -6.12 -1.20 31.40
C PHE A 736 -7.35 -1.56 30.56
N ILE A 737 -7.14 -1.82 29.27
CA ILE A 737 -8.18 -2.15 28.30
C ILE A 737 -7.77 -3.39 27.49
N ASP A 738 -8.68 -3.94 26.68
CA ASP A 738 -8.38 -4.99 25.70
C ASP A 738 -7.81 -6.30 26.29
N PHE A 739 -8.53 -6.86 27.26
CA PHE A 739 -8.21 -8.15 27.88
C PHE A 739 -8.49 -9.36 26.96
N GLU A 740 -8.38 -9.19 25.65
CA GLU A 740 -8.58 -10.24 24.65
C GLU A 740 -7.44 -11.27 24.66
N GLY A 741 -6.22 -10.86 25.02
CA GLY A 741 -4.99 -11.61 24.77
C GLY A 741 -4.63 -11.64 23.27
N GLU A 742 -3.52 -12.30 22.92
CA GLU A 742 -3.00 -12.28 21.54
C GLU A 742 -4.03 -12.79 20.50
N PRO A 743 -4.53 -11.94 19.58
CA PRO A 743 -5.67 -12.26 18.69
C PRO A 743 -5.46 -13.47 17.77
N ALA A 744 -4.19 -13.78 17.46
CA ALA A 744 -3.82 -14.92 16.62
C ALA A 744 -4.04 -16.28 17.30
N ARG A 745 -4.21 -16.32 18.64
CA ARG A 745 -4.36 -17.57 19.40
C ARG A 745 -5.84 -17.98 19.55
N PRO A 746 -6.14 -19.29 19.56
CA PRO A 746 -7.47 -19.79 19.88
C PRO A 746 -7.96 -19.31 21.25
N LEU A 747 -9.27 -19.06 21.39
CA LEU A 747 -9.88 -18.54 22.63
C LEU A 747 -9.56 -19.40 23.86
N ALA A 748 -9.51 -20.72 23.72
CA ALA A 748 -9.12 -21.64 24.79
C ALA A 748 -7.67 -21.39 25.29
N MET A 749 -6.75 -21.03 24.38
CA MET A 749 -5.38 -20.66 24.75
C MET A 749 -5.31 -19.27 25.39
N ARG A 750 -6.09 -18.31 24.89
CA ARG A 750 -6.18 -16.94 25.47
C ARG A 750 -6.70 -16.93 26.91
N ARG A 751 -7.50 -17.93 27.30
CA ARG A 751 -7.99 -18.11 28.68
C ARG A 751 -7.06 -18.91 29.59
N ARG A 752 -5.96 -19.50 29.10
CA ARG A 752 -5.06 -20.30 29.93
C ARG A 752 -4.37 -19.45 30.99
N LYS A 753 -4.24 -20.01 32.19
CA LYS A 753 -3.46 -19.38 33.28
C LYS A 753 -1.97 -19.50 32.97
N SER A 754 -1.22 -18.44 33.25
CA SER A 754 0.24 -18.44 33.09
C SER A 754 0.91 -17.56 34.15
N SER A 755 2.21 -17.34 34.01
CA SER A 755 2.92 -16.40 34.85
C SER A 755 2.54 -14.96 34.48
N PRO A 756 2.17 -14.10 35.45
CA PRO A 756 1.92 -12.68 35.19
C PRO A 756 3.17 -11.92 34.73
N LEU A 757 4.36 -12.53 34.82
CA LEU A 757 5.60 -11.95 34.31
C LEU A 757 5.65 -11.86 32.77
N ARG A 758 4.73 -12.53 32.06
CA ARG A 758 4.52 -12.35 30.61
C ARG A 758 4.04 -10.94 30.27
N ASP A 759 3.11 -10.39 31.05
CA ASP A 759 2.63 -9.00 30.86
C ASP A 759 3.73 -7.97 31.19
N VAL A 760 4.56 -8.27 32.20
CA VAL A 760 5.74 -7.46 32.54
C VAL A 760 6.72 -7.43 31.36
N ALA A 761 6.96 -8.58 30.72
CA ALA A 761 7.79 -8.68 29.53
C ALA A 761 7.20 -7.91 28.34
N GLY A 762 5.89 -8.00 28.10
CA GLY A 762 5.19 -7.23 27.06
C GLY A 762 5.37 -5.72 27.23
N MET A 763 5.23 -5.22 28.46
CA MET A 763 5.45 -3.79 28.74
C MET A 763 6.92 -3.36 28.57
N ILE A 764 7.88 -4.22 28.97
CA ILE A 764 9.32 -3.97 28.73
C ILE A 764 9.60 -3.84 27.23
N ARG A 765 9.08 -4.75 26.42
CA ARG A 765 9.19 -4.68 24.96
C ARG A 765 8.55 -3.40 24.42
N SER A 766 7.39 -3.01 24.93
CA SER A 766 6.72 -1.78 24.50
C SER A 766 7.56 -0.52 24.73
N PHE A 767 8.32 -0.42 25.83
CA PHE A 767 9.30 0.66 26.03
C PHE A 767 10.45 0.62 25.01
N ASP A 768 10.93 -0.59 24.64
CA ASP A 768 11.96 -0.75 23.62
C ASP A 768 11.50 -0.22 22.24
N TYR A 769 10.26 -0.54 21.85
CA TYR A 769 9.66 -0.01 20.63
C TYR A 769 9.46 1.50 20.71
N ALA A 770 8.99 2.02 21.84
CA ALA A 770 8.72 3.45 21.99
C ALA A 770 9.99 4.28 21.79
N ALA A 771 11.09 3.89 22.44
CA ALA A 771 12.39 4.54 22.30
C ALA A 771 12.90 4.52 20.86
N THR A 772 12.78 3.39 20.16
CA THR A 772 13.28 3.26 18.79
C THR A 772 12.43 4.02 17.78
N ALA A 773 11.10 4.00 17.95
CA ALA A 773 10.17 4.73 17.07
C ALA A 773 10.40 6.24 17.12
N ALA A 774 10.63 6.81 18.31
CA ALA A 774 10.90 8.24 18.47
C ALA A 774 12.22 8.67 17.79
N VAL A 775 13.29 7.88 17.93
CA VAL A 775 14.58 8.14 17.26
C VAL A 775 14.42 8.10 15.75
N ARG A 776 13.66 7.12 15.22
CA ARG A 776 13.41 6.99 13.80
C ARG A 776 12.65 8.20 13.24
N GLN A 777 11.55 8.57 13.89
CA GLN A 777 10.72 9.70 13.49
C GLN A 777 11.52 11.02 13.39
N LEU A 778 12.39 11.29 14.36
CA LEU A 778 13.24 12.48 14.34
C LEU A 778 14.45 12.34 13.40
N GLY A 779 14.98 11.13 13.26
CA GLY A 779 16.13 10.80 12.41
C GLY A 779 15.92 11.09 10.93
N GLU A 780 14.68 10.91 10.43
CA GLU A 780 14.29 11.27 9.06
C GLU A 780 14.61 12.74 8.72
N THR A 781 14.44 13.63 9.69
CA THR A 781 14.68 15.08 9.50
C THR A 781 16.08 15.53 9.96
N ARG A 782 16.74 14.75 10.83
CA ARG A 782 18.04 15.10 11.43
C ARG A 782 19.02 13.91 11.48
N PRO A 783 19.50 13.40 10.33
CA PRO A 783 20.33 12.19 10.28
C PRO A 783 21.63 12.28 11.10
N ALA A 784 22.26 13.45 11.15
CA ALA A 784 23.50 13.67 11.89
C ALA A 784 23.34 13.60 13.42
N ALA A 785 22.12 13.77 13.94
CA ALA A 785 21.83 13.72 15.38
C ALA A 785 21.49 12.30 15.87
N VAL A 786 21.29 11.33 14.96
CA VAL A 786 20.81 9.98 15.28
C VAL A 786 21.67 9.24 16.33
N PRO A 787 23.01 9.27 16.30
CA PRO A 787 23.81 8.60 17.33
C PRO A 787 23.55 9.13 18.75
N ARG A 788 23.43 10.46 18.89
CA ARG A 788 23.12 11.12 20.17
C ARG A 788 21.69 10.83 20.62
N MET A 789 20.72 10.89 19.70
CA MET A 789 19.33 10.55 20.00
C MET A 789 19.18 9.09 20.47
N THR A 790 19.86 8.15 19.81
CA THR A 790 19.89 6.74 20.20
C THR A 790 20.42 6.56 21.62
N MET A 791 21.51 7.24 21.99
CA MET A 791 22.06 7.20 23.35
C MET A 791 21.07 7.71 24.39
N LEU A 792 20.44 8.86 24.14
CA LEU A 792 19.46 9.47 25.05
C LEU A 792 18.19 8.62 25.19
N ALA A 793 17.69 8.08 24.09
CA ALA A 793 16.51 7.21 24.08
C ALA A 793 16.78 5.89 24.82
N GLU A 794 17.97 5.29 24.66
CA GLU A 794 18.36 4.08 25.39
C GLU A 794 18.47 4.33 26.90
N ALA A 795 18.97 5.50 27.30
CA ALA A 795 19.03 5.89 28.71
C ALA A 795 17.64 6.10 29.32
N TRP A 796 16.75 6.79 28.60
CA TRP A 796 15.35 6.92 28.99
C TRP A 796 14.69 5.55 29.15
N ARG A 797 14.86 4.68 28.14
CA ARG A 797 14.30 3.32 28.11
C ARG A 797 14.71 2.53 29.35
N GLN A 798 16.00 2.57 29.68
CA GLN A 798 16.53 1.88 30.85
C GLN A 798 15.92 2.41 32.16
N ARG A 799 15.84 3.74 32.33
CA ARG A 799 15.24 4.37 33.52
C ARG A 799 13.74 4.08 33.65
N ALA A 800 13.00 4.10 32.54
CA ALA A 800 11.58 3.77 32.51
C ALA A 800 11.33 2.31 32.93
N ILE A 801 12.08 1.36 32.34
CA ILE A 801 12.01 -0.06 32.70
C ILE A 801 12.38 -0.29 34.16
N ASP A 802 13.42 0.36 34.67
CA ASP A 802 13.84 0.20 36.06
C ASP A 802 12.80 0.77 37.04
N GLY A 803 12.21 1.93 36.72
CA GLY A 803 11.10 2.52 37.47
C GLY A 803 9.87 1.61 37.52
N PHE A 804 9.45 1.12 36.36
CA PHE A 804 8.33 0.16 36.21
C PHE A 804 8.57 -1.12 37.00
N ARG A 805 9.72 -1.80 36.80
CA ARG A 805 10.07 -3.06 37.48
C ARG A 805 10.21 -2.89 38.99
N ALA A 806 10.77 -1.77 39.45
CA ALA A 806 10.94 -1.50 40.87
C ALA A 806 9.58 -1.34 41.57
N ALA A 807 8.67 -0.56 40.98
CA ALA A 807 7.31 -0.38 41.49
C ALA A 807 6.53 -1.71 41.48
N TYR A 808 6.58 -2.44 40.35
CA TYR A 808 5.92 -3.73 40.20
C TYR A 808 6.38 -4.75 41.25
N ARG A 809 7.71 -4.93 41.39
CA ARG A 809 8.30 -5.86 42.36
C ARG A 809 7.96 -5.51 43.80
N ARG A 810 7.91 -4.21 44.14
CA ARG A 810 7.58 -3.75 45.49
C ARG A 810 6.15 -4.15 45.86
N GLU A 811 5.21 -3.92 44.95
CA GLU A 811 3.78 -4.20 45.17
C GLU A 811 3.46 -5.70 45.14
N MET A 812 4.12 -6.46 44.27
CA MET A 812 3.97 -7.92 44.18
C MET A 812 4.62 -8.70 45.34
N ARG A 813 5.30 -8.02 46.28
CA ARG A 813 5.97 -8.69 47.39
C ARG A 813 4.96 -9.44 48.25
N GLY A 814 5.16 -10.75 48.39
CA GLY A 814 4.28 -11.64 49.15
C GLY A 814 3.07 -12.16 48.37
N CYS A 815 2.86 -11.71 47.14
CA CYS A 815 1.81 -12.25 46.27
C CYS A 815 2.22 -13.65 45.78
N PRO A 816 1.33 -14.65 45.83
CA PRO A 816 1.68 -16.04 45.46
C PRO A 816 2.04 -16.20 43.98
N SER A 817 1.58 -15.31 43.10
CA SER A 817 1.86 -15.36 41.66
C SER A 817 3.21 -14.75 41.27
N TYR A 818 3.94 -14.19 42.23
CA TYR A 818 5.30 -13.68 42.04
C TYR A 818 6.33 -14.64 42.66
N PRO A 819 7.39 -15.04 41.92
CA PRO A 819 8.38 -15.96 42.45
C PRO A 819 9.05 -15.45 43.72
N ALA A 820 9.10 -16.30 44.75
CA ALA A 820 9.73 -15.96 46.03
C ALA A 820 11.24 -15.63 45.90
N SER A 821 11.92 -16.32 44.98
CA SER A 821 13.32 -16.06 44.64
C SER A 821 13.44 -14.87 43.68
N LYS A 822 14.15 -13.83 44.10
CA LYS A 822 14.48 -12.67 43.23
C LYS A 822 15.25 -13.10 41.98
N LEU A 823 16.09 -14.13 42.09
CA LEU A 823 16.84 -14.68 40.96
C LEU A 823 15.88 -15.33 39.95
N HIS A 824 14.94 -16.16 40.42
CA HIS A 824 13.94 -16.78 39.55
C HIS A 824 13.01 -15.76 38.91
N ALA A 825 12.57 -14.74 39.66
CA ALA A 825 11.75 -13.67 39.10
C ALA A 825 12.47 -12.89 37.99
N LYS A 826 13.77 -12.60 38.18
CA LYS A 826 14.60 -11.96 37.15
C LYS A 826 14.75 -12.86 35.92
N ALA A 827 15.09 -14.12 36.12
CA ALA A 827 15.29 -15.10 35.05
C ALA A 827 14.02 -15.30 34.21
N LEU A 828 12.85 -15.42 34.86
CA LEU A 828 11.56 -15.54 34.16
C LEU A 828 11.16 -14.28 33.39
N VAL A 829 11.39 -13.08 33.92
CA VAL A 829 11.13 -11.85 33.16
C VAL A 829 12.01 -11.80 31.91
N ASP A 830 13.31 -12.10 32.05
CA ASP A 830 14.23 -12.12 30.91
C ASP A 830 13.84 -13.25 29.91
N PHE A 831 13.39 -14.42 30.38
CA PHE A 831 12.86 -15.51 29.55
C PHE A 831 11.60 -15.10 28.75
N PHE A 832 10.61 -14.50 29.40
CA PHE A 832 9.38 -14.07 28.71
C PHE A 832 9.62 -12.87 27.79
N THR A 833 10.62 -12.03 28.09
CA THR A 833 11.06 -10.95 27.19
C THR A 833 11.66 -11.54 25.91
N LEU A 834 12.44 -12.62 26.05
CA LEU A 834 13.00 -13.36 24.91
C LEU A 834 11.90 -14.02 24.06
N GLU A 835 10.94 -14.69 24.70
CA GLU A 835 9.78 -15.29 24.02
C GLU A 835 9.00 -14.25 23.19
N LYS A 836 8.67 -13.10 23.78
CA LYS A 836 7.94 -12.04 23.06
C LYS A 836 8.77 -11.48 21.90
N ALA A 837 10.08 -11.28 22.08
CA ALA A 837 10.95 -10.82 21.01
C ALA A 837 11.06 -11.83 19.85
N ILE A 838 11.11 -13.15 20.13
CA ILE A 838 11.09 -14.21 19.09
C ILE A 838 9.80 -14.15 18.27
N TYR A 839 8.65 -14.00 18.96
CA TYR A 839 7.36 -13.84 18.31
C TYR A 839 7.32 -12.59 17.40
N GLU A 840 7.79 -11.46 17.94
CA GLU A 840 7.84 -10.18 17.23
C GLU A 840 8.69 -10.23 15.96
N VAL A 841 9.85 -10.91 15.94
CA VAL A 841 10.64 -11.08 14.70
C VAL A 841 9.77 -11.70 13.59
N SER A 842 9.05 -12.78 13.91
CA SER A 842 8.19 -13.45 12.95
C SER A 842 7.02 -12.58 12.50
N TYR A 843 6.46 -11.77 13.40
CA TYR A 843 5.39 -10.84 13.10
C TYR A 843 5.86 -9.69 12.20
N GLU A 844 6.99 -9.05 12.52
CA GLU A 844 7.52 -7.92 11.77
C GLU A 844 8.02 -8.34 10.38
N LEU A 845 8.63 -9.53 10.25
CA LEU A 845 8.96 -10.09 8.93
C LEU A 845 7.74 -10.29 8.03
N ALA A 846 6.55 -10.51 8.61
CA ALA A 846 5.32 -10.71 7.84
C ALA A 846 4.65 -9.39 7.44
N ASN A 847 4.70 -8.40 8.32
CA ASN A 847 3.85 -7.20 8.23
C ASN A 847 4.63 -5.89 8.03
N ARG A 848 5.82 -5.75 8.63
CA ARG A 848 6.63 -4.52 8.59
C ARG A 848 8.12 -4.84 8.61
N PRO A 849 8.71 -5.33 7.50
CA PRO A 849 10.12 -5.77 7.47
C PRO A 849 11.12 -4.71 7.94
N ALA A 850 10.81 -3.41 7.76
CA ALA A 850 11.63 -2.29 8.23
C ALA A 850 11.73 -2.17 9.77
N TRP A 851 10.92 -2.90 10.54
CA TRP A 851 10.91 -2.86 12.02
C TRP A 851 11.62 -4.06 12.65
N VAL A 852 12.04 -5.05 11.87
CA VAL A 852 12.59 -6.33 12.35
C VAL A 852 13.88 -6.17 13.19
N ALA A 853 14.63 -5.10 12.99
CA ALA A 853 15.85 -4.83 13.75
C ALA A 853 15.59 -4.66 15.25
N ILE A 854 14.42 -4.15 15.64
CA ILE A 854 14.03 -3.90 17.04
C ILE A 854 13.94 -5.22 17.84
N PRO A 855 13.16 -6.23 17.42
CA PRO A 855 13.10 -7.50 18.13
C PRO A 855 14.40 -8.30 18.04
N ILE A 856 15.17 -8.22 16.94
CA ILE A 856 16.50 -8.85 16.86
C ILE A 856 17.45 -8.29 17.93
N ASN A 857 17.54 -6.96 18.05
CA ASN A 857 18.35 -6.32 19.09
C ASN A 857 17.85 -6.64 20.51
N GLY A 858 16.53 -6.84 20.69
CA GLY A 858 15.96 -7.33 21.94
C GLY A 858 16.47 -8.73 22.30
N ILE A 859 16.49 -9.65 21.33
CA ILE A 859 17.00 -11.01 21.51
C ILE A 859 18.49 -10.99 21.86
N LEU A 860 19.31 -10.30 21.07
CA LEU A 860 20.76 -10.23 21.28
C LEU A 860 21.11 -9.66 22.67
N ARG A 861 20.40 -8.62 23.13
CA ARG A 861 20.55 -8.07 24.49
C ARG A 861 20.32 -9.11 25.58
N VAL A 862 19.28 -9.93 25.45
CA VAL A 862 18.98 -10.98 26.44
C VAL A 862 20.01 -12.12 26.35
N VAL A 863 20.42 -12.51 25.14
CA VAL A 863 21.43 -13.56 24.92
C VAL A 863 22.78 -13.19 25.52
N GLU A 864 23.27 -11.96 25.29
CA GLU A 864 24.51 -11.46 25.87
C GLU A 864 24.45 -11.48 27.40
N LYS A 865 23.34 -11.02 27.97
CA LYS A 865 23.13 -10.97 29.43
C LYS A 865 23.07 -12.36 30.06
N ALA A 866 22.47 -13.34 29.38
CA ALA A 866 22.31 -14.71 29.87
C ALA A 866 23.60 -15.55 29.72
N THR A 867 24.37 -15.33 28.65
CA THR A 867 25.55 -16.14 28.32
C THR A 867 26.89 -15.49 28.67
N GLY A 868 26.91 -14.20 29.00
CA GLY A 868 28.14 -13.44 29.30
C GLY A 868 29.07 -13.25 28.10
N THR A 869 28.66 -13.65 26.90
CA THR A 869 29.45 -13.54 25.66
C THR A 869 28.99 -12.29 24.91
N LYS A 870 29.88 -11.32 24.63
CA LYS A 870 29.55 -10.20 23.75
C LYS A 870 29.31 -10.72 22.34
N THR A 871 28.09 -10.58 21.83
CA THR A 871 27.88 -10.61 20.37
C THR A 871 28.44 -9.31 19.82
N THR A 872 29.23 -9.37 18.73
CA THR A 872 29.82 -8.17 18.11
C THR A 872 28.71 -7.27 17.61
N ARG A 873 28.34 -6.28 18.40
CA ARG A 873 27.39 -5.23 18.01
C ARG A 873 28.10 -4.25 17.09
N ASP A 874 27.45 -3.90 16.00
CA ASP A 874 27.76 -2.66 15.31
C ASP A 874 26.98 -1.55 16.02
N GLU A 875 27.61 -0.88 17.00
CA GLU A 875 26.98 0.17 17.83
C GLU A 875 26.59 1.42 17.02
N HIS A 876 26.85 1.42 15.71
CA HIS A 876 26.53 2.49 14.76
C HIS A 876 25.45 2.13 13.73
N ALA A 877 24.87 0.92 13.78
CA ALA A 877 23.72 0.58 12.94
C ALA A 877 22.44 1.27 13.47
N ALA A 878 22.31 2.57 13.22
CA ALA A 878 21.02 3.22 13.25
C ALA A 878 20.06 2.46 12.31
N PRO A 879 18.79 2.23 12.69
CA PRO A 879 17.80 1.87 11.67
C PRO A 879 17.73 3.03 10.65
N PRO A 880 17.66 2.74 9.34
CA PRO A 880 17.36 3.78 8.36
C PRO A 880 15.98 4.39 8.62
#